data_AF-A0A559JJ47-F1
#
_entry.id   AF-A0A559JJ47-F1
#
_cell.length_a   1.000
_cell.length_b   1.000
_cell.length_c   1.000
_cell.angle_alpha   90.00
_cell.angle_beta   90.00
_cell.angle_gamma   90.00
#
_symmetry.space_group_name_H-M   'P 1'
#
loop_
_entity.id
_entity.type
_entity.pdbx_description
1 polymer ?
#
loop_
_entity_poly.entity_id
_entity_poly.type
_entity_poly.pdbx_seq_one_letter_code
_entity_poly.pdbx_strand_id
1 'polypeptide(L)'
;MMRSNLLEIRKLLICLLTLALITLGSWTGGSIQEAKAEVSGDYEYTTSNSEVAIIYYFGTDKEVDIPATIDGNPVTSIEATAFASKHLTRVTIPNSVTSIGYAAFYNNQLTSLTIPDSVTSIGVSAFHWNELTSVTLPNSALSIGDSAFYWNELTSVTIPNSVTSIGDHAFSDNYGLTSVIIEGDSTTIGTNAFSNSFKPVSVIAFDPSIAKTYASDWGHTFLNILSYGVSYSPNGESEGKQANSTKVTVAVPDFVGSSKTYYRWSTAVTVPDWPNVEWVEFTSEESISTPPDLGTWYLHVRVEDQKAVSHVAGYSHSNTFKVAAVPSAPTNVTATAGNGTATVSFDAPTSDGGSAITLYTVTSSPGGFTRTSTTASPVTVTGLTNGTAYTFTVVAKNSVGNSAASVASGSVTPAAPISVPSAPTNVTAIAGNGTATVSFDAPTSDGGSAITLYTVTSSPGGITGTSTTASPVTVTGLTNGTEYTFTVVATNGAGPSPTSSPSNPVSPRNSSSGSSSSNNGSISSPIYSTNGKLTLPVGSIGEVSLDQAIFIRIPANATSKPLEINIEKVSNTQPLFAHNEVPASSVYDVQKNIPENLKKPATLVMVFNPIQVNSNQTVAIFYYNEATKTWVKIENGKIEGNRISVEVDNFMKFAVLVVDRASGLPIGAPSIDESKEVNFSDIAGHWAASEINKAAQSGFVNGYLDGTFKPNAIVTRAELVVMLMKALKSQEEAAKLTFTDSAKIGTWSQKAIEQAVQAGIVNGYSDGSFHPDAEITRTEMAVMIAKALALKVETNTVTDFVDDADIPSWAKAQVAVLKNLGLMSGKGSNKFAPNDKATRAEAVAILLKMIDQKSKQG
;
A
#
# COMPACT_ATOMS: atom_id res chain seq x y z
N MET A 1 -70.41 -40.39 -5.73
CA MET A 1 -71.58 -40.16 -4.84
C MET A 1 -71.19 -40.12 -3.36
N MET A 2 -70.52 -41.13 -2.78
CA MET A 2 -70.05 -41.05 -1.36
C MET A 2 -69.09 -39.86 -1.07
N ARG A 3 -68.26 -39.45 -2.04
CA ARG A 3 -67.39 -38.26 -1.92
C ARG A 3 -68.15 -36.92 -1.86
N SER A 4 -69.32 -36.81 -2.49
CA SER A 4 -70.16 -35.59 -2.44
C SER A 4 -70.85 -35.46 -1.08
N ASN A 5 -71.40 -36.59 -0.60
CA ASN A 5 -72.13 -36.63 0.66
C ASN A 5 -71.21 -36.35 1.87
N LEU A 6 -69.94 -36.77 1.83
CA LEU A 6 -68.97 -36.44 2.89
C LEU A 6 -68.60 -34.95 2.93
N LEU A 7 -68.53 -34.30 1.76
CA LEU A 7 -68.24 -32.87 1.63
C LEU A 7 -69.42 -32.02 2.15
N GLU A 8 -70.66 -32.43 1.89
CA GLU A 8 -71.85 -31.76 2.41
C GLU A 8 -72.03 -31.97 3.93
N ILE A 9 -71.69 -33.15 4.45
CA ILE A 9 -71.69 -33.43 5.90
C ILE A 9 -70.59 -32.63 6.62
N ARG A 10 -69.39 -32.50 6.02
CA ARG A 10 -68.30 -31.67 6.58
C ARG A 10 -68.60 -30.17 6.53
N LYS A 11 -69.22 -29.67 5.46
CA LYS A 11 -69.70 -28.28 5.41
C LYS A 11 -70.68 -27.97 6.54
N LEU A 12 -71.60 -28.90 6.84
CA LEU A 12 -72.52 -28.78 7.97
C LEU A 12 -71.78 -28.81 9.32
N LEU A 13 -70.76 -29.65 9.48
CA LEU A 13 -69.96 -29.73 10.71
C LEU A 13 -69.10 -28.48 10.94
N ILE A 14 -68.50 -27.93 9.89
CA ILE A 14 -67.71 -26.68 9.92
C ILE A 14 -68.64 -25.50 10.23
N CYS A 15 -69.85 -25.47 9.67
CA CYS A 15 -70.86 -24.47 9.96
C CYS A 15 -71.35 -24.54 11.43
N LEU A 16 -71.46 -25.75 11.99
CA LEU A 16 -71.80 -25.98 13.40
C LEU A 16 -70.65 -25.61 14.35
N LEU A 17 -69.39 -25.87 13.98
CA LEU A 17 -68.21 -25.47 14.76
C LEU A 17 -68.01 -23.95 14.76
N THR A 18 -68.24 -23.28 13.63
CA THR A 18 -68.19 -21.82 13.52
C THR A 18 -69.35 -21.17 14.29
N LEU A 19 -70.57 -21.74 14.26
CA LEU A 19 -71.66 -21.29 15.13
C LEU A 19 -71.33 -21.46 16.63
N ALA A 20 -70.70 -22.57 17.01
CA ALA A 20 -70.30 -22.84 18.39
C ALA A 20 -69.24 -21.83 18.89
N LEU A 21 -68.27 -21.47 18.04
CA LEU A 21 -67.27 -20.44 18.32
C LEU A 21 -67.88 -19.02 18.42
N ILE A 22 -68.91 -18.73 17.63
CA ILE A 22 -69.66 -17.45 17.72
C ILE A 22 -70.48 -17.38 19.02
N THR A 23 -71.08 -18.49 19.48
CA THR A 23 -71.84 -18.53 20.74
C THR A 23 -70.98 -18.42 22.00
N LEU A 24 -69.65 -18.61 21.90
CA LEU A 24 -68.69 -18.48 23.00
C LEU A 24 -68.07 -17.07 23.14
N GLY A 25 -68.61 -16.07 22.46
CA GLY A 25 -68.48 -14.67 22.87
C GLY A 25 -67.11 -13.99 22.62
N SER A 26 -66.28 -14.49 21.70
CA SER A 26 -64.98 -13.88 21.39
C SER A 26 -64.77 -13.69 19.89
N TRP A 27 -65.63 -12.90 19.24
CA TRP A 27 -65.30 -12.32 17.93
C TRP A 27 -66.23 -11.15 17.59
N THR A 28 -65.68 -9.95 17.45
CA THR A 28 -66.39 -8.80 16.86
C THR A 28 -65.62 -8.29 15.66
N GLY A 29 -66.22 -8.45 14.48
CA GLY A 29 -66.05 -7.53 13.36
C GLY A 29 -64.87 -7.79 12.44
N GLY A 30 -65.06 -8.68 11.47
CA GLY A 30 -64.27 -8.75 10.24
C GLY A 30 -65.12 -9.42 9.16
N SER A 31 -65.32 -8.76 8.02
CA SER A 31 -66.07 -9.28 6.89
C SER A 31 -65.48 -10.60 6.39
N ILE A 32 -66.23 -11.70 6.55
CA ILE A 32 -65.85 -13.01 6.04
C ILE A 32 -66.14 -13.01 4.53
N GLN A 33 -65.13 -12.85 3.68
CA GLN A 33 -65.17 -13.55 2.39
C GLN A 33 -64.88 -15.02 2.71
N GLU A 34 -65.85 -15.89 2.50
CA GLU A 34 -65.63 -17.34 2.60
C GLU A 34 -64.59 -17.74 1.55
N ALA A 35 -63.35 -17.96 1.99
CA ALA A 35 -62.34 -18.58 1.15
C ALA A 35 -62.83 -20.00 0.83
N LYS A 36 -63.24 -20.21 -0.42
CA LYS A 36 -63.77 -21.50 -0.88
C LYS A 36 -62.62 -22.51 -0.88
N ALA A 37 -62.77 -23.61 -0.13
CA ALA A 37 -61.81 -24.70 -0.17
C ALA A 37 -61.78 -25.37 -1.56
N GLU A 38 -60.58 -25.56 -2.08
CA GLU A 38 -60.24 -26.16 -3.37
C GLU A 38 -59.51 -27.48 -3.14
N VAL A 39 -59.47 -28.34 -4.17
CA VAL A 39 -58.78 -29.64 -4.12
C VAL A 39 -57.94 -29.80 -5.37
N SER A 40 -56.63 -30.04 -5.19
CA SER A 40 -55.68 -30.32 -6.25
C SER A 40 -54.73 -31.43 -5.80
N GLY A 41 -54.65 -32.51 -6.59
CA GLY A 41 -53.96 -33.74 -6.20
C GLY A 41 -54.50 -34.32 -4.89
N ASP A 42 -53.58 -34.55 -3.94
CA ASP A 42 -53.89 -35.10 -2.61
C ASP A 42 -54.16 -34.01 -1.55
N TYR A 43 -54.32 -32.75 -1.94
CA TYR A 43 -54.43 -31.61 -1.01
C TYR A 43 -55.78 -30.90 -1.12
N GLU A 44 -56.43 -30.67 0.02
CA GLU A 44 -57.45 -29.64 0.23
C GLU A 44 -56.77 -28.36 0.71
N TYR A 45 -57.09 -27.23 0.08
CA TYR A 45 -56.45 -25.96 0.40
C TYR A 45 -57.37 -24.76 0.18
N THR A 46 -57.02 -23.61 0.72
CA THR A 46 -57.62 -22.32 0.37
C THR A 46 -56.59 -21.42 -0.28
N THR A 47 -57.06 -20.55 -1.18
CA THR A 47 -56.23 -19.52 -1.80
C THR A 47 -56.66 -18.15 -1.31
N SER A 48 -55.74 -17.38 -0.74
CA SER A 48 -55.95 -15.99 -0.34
C SER A 48 -54.76 -15.17 -0.78
N ASN A 49 -54.98 -14.02 -1.42
CA ASN A 49 -53.91 -13.14 -1.92
C ASN A 49 -52.85 -13.84 -2.81
N SER A 50 -53.25 -14.85 -3.58
CA SER A 50 -52.33 -15.70 -4.39
C SER A 50 -51.38 -16.56 -3.57
N GLU A 51 -51.72 -16.85 -2.32
CA GLU A 51 -51.01 -17.79 -1.46
C GLU A 51 -51.91 -18.96 -1.08
N VAL A 52 -51.31 -20.14 -0.92
CA VAL A 52 -52.00 -21.39 -0.62
C VAL A 52 -51.81 -21.80 0.83
N ALA A 53 -52.92 -22.07 1.49
CA ALA A 53 -53.00 -22.63 2.83
C ALA A 53 -53.52 -24.07 2.75
N ILE A 54 -52.69 -25.07 3.07
CA ILE A 54 -53.11 -26.48 3.03
C ILE A 54 -53.97 -26.78 4.27
N ILE A 55 -55.21 -27.20 4.05
CA ILE A 55 -56.19 -27.49 5.11
C ILE A 55 -56.27 -28.99 5.39
N TYR A 56 -56.06 -29.84 4.39
CA TYR A 56 -56.15 -31.29 4.56
C TYR A 56 -55.35 -32.07 3.53
N TYR A 57 -54.69 -33.14 3.96
CA TYR A 57 -54.03 -34.10 3.09
C TYR A 57 -54.83 -35.41 2.99
N PHE A 58 -55.24 -35.78 1.78
CA PHE A 58 -55.99 -37.00 1.48
C PHE A 58 -55.10 -38.18 1.10
N GLY A 59 -53.82 -37.95 0.80
CA GLY A 59 -52.93 -38.98 0.29
C GLY A 59 -52.68 -40.08 1.30
N THR A 60 -52.27 -41.23 0.78
CA THR A 60 -51.97 -42.44 1.57
C THR A 60 -50.49 -42.68 1.78
N ASP A 61 -49.64 -41.84 1.16
CA ASP A 61 -48.20 -41.98 1.26
C ASP A 61 -47.71 -41.66 2.68
N LYS A 62 -46.75 -42.45 3.14
CA LYS A 62 -46.08 -42.27 4.44
C LYS A 62 -44.90 -41.31 4.37
N GLU A 63 -44.37 -41.10 3.16
CA GLU A 63 -43.32 -40.12 2.89
C GLU A 63 -43.90 -39.05 1.98
N VAL A 64 -43.99 -37.82 2.49
CA VAL A 64 -44.67 -36.74 1.77
C VAL A 64 -43.72 -35.58 1.53
N ASP A 65 -43.52 -35.23 0.26
CA ASP A 65 -42.87 -34.00 -0.13
C ASP A 65 -43.94 -32.96 -0.44
N ILE A 66 -44.17 -32.00 0.48
CA ILE A 66 -45.19 -30.98 0.28
C ILE A 66 -44.74 -30.07 -0.88
N PRO A 67 -45.58 -29.87 -1.91
CA PRO A 67 -45.21 -29.07 -3.06
C PRO A 67 -45.01 -27.60 -2.67
N ALA A 68 -43.99 -26.95 -3.22
CA ALA A 68 -43.76 -25.52 -3.01
C ALA A 68 -44.87 -24.63 -3.60
N THR A 69 -45.60 -25.16 -4.59
CA THR A 69 -46.74 -24.47 -5.22
C THR A 69 -47.88 -25.45 -5.48
N ILE A 70 -49.12 -25.02 -5.30
CA ILE A 70 -50.33 -25.72 -5.75
C ILE A 70 -51.06 -24.80 -6.74
N ASP A 71 -51.39 -25.32 -7.92
CA ASP A 71 -52.03 -24.59 -9.01
C ASP A 71 -51.34 -23.26 -9.37
N GLY A 72 -50.00 -23.25 -9.28
CA GLY A 72 -49.14 -22.11 -9.59
C GLY A 72 -49.01 -21.07 -8.47
N ASN A 73 -49.72 -21.24 -7.35
CA ASN A 73 -49.63 -20.35 -6.19
C ASN A 73 -48.73 -20.97 -5.10
N PRO A 74 -47.84 -20.19 -4.44
CA PRO A 74 -46.96 -20.68 -3.39
C PRO A 74 -47.72 -21.21 -2.18
N VAL A 75 -47.29 -22.34 -1.63
CA VAL A 75 -47.78 -22.88 -0.36
C VAL A 75 -47.10 -22.14 0.79
N THR A 76 -47.85 -21.31 1.51
CA THR A 76 -47.31 -20.45 2.57
C THR A 76 -47.74 -20.85 3.97
N SER A 77 -48.82 -21.63 4.13
CA SER A 77 -49.22 -22.16 5.45
C SER A 77 -49.68 -23.61 5.39
N ILE A 78 -49.45 -24.30 6.51
CA ILE A 78 -50.01 -25.62 6.79
C ILE A 78 -51.00 -25.43 7.93
N GLU A 79 -52.29 -25.49 7.63
CA GLU A 79 -53.35 -25.18 8.57
C GLU A 79 -53.57 -26.30 9.59
N ALA A 80 -54.48 -26.02 10.53
CA ALA A 80 -54.77 -26.91 11.64
C ALA A 80 -55.13 -28.32 11.17
N THR A 81 -54.48 -29.33 11.75
CA THR A 81 -54.72 -30.76 11.52
C THR A 81 -54.49 -31.27 10.08
N ALA A 82 -53.87 -30.48 9.19
CA ALA A 82 -53.77 -30.80 7.77
C ALA A 82 -53.17 -32.20 7.48
N PHE A 83 -52.17 -32.61 8.24
CA PHE A 83 -51.47 -33.89 8.13
C PHE A 83 -51.59 -34.74 9.42
N ALA A 84 -52.62 -34.50 10.25
CA ALA A 84 -52.80 -35.25 11.49
C ALA A 84 -53.22 -36.71 11.26
N SER A 85 -52.64 -37.64 12.02
CA SER A 85 -52.97 -39.07 12.03
C SER A 85 -52.85 -39.73 10.65
N LYS A 86 -51.77 -39.43 9.93
CA LYS A 86 -51.49 -39.93 8.57
C LYS A 86 -50.45 -41.05 8.53
N HIS A 87 -49.91 -41.44 9.68
CA HIS A 87 -48.83 -42.43 9.78
C HIS A 87 -47.60 -42.06 8.93
N LEU A 88 -47.31 -40.75 8.85
CA LEU A 88 -46.15 -40.26 8.11
C LEU A 88 -44.87 -40.68 8.81
N THR A 89 -43.94 -41.25 8.06
CA THR A 89 -42.57 -41.57 8.49
C THR A 89 -41.56 -40.51 8.07
N ARG A 90 -41.88 -39.73 7.01
CA ARG A 90 -41.09 -38.57 6.56
C ARG A 90 -42.00 -37.48 6.00
N VAL A 91 -41.65 -36.22 6.26
CA VAL A 91 -42.22 -35.08 5.55
C VAL A 91 -41.13 -34.09 5.17
N THR A 92 -41.20 -33.56 3.95
CA THR A 92 -40.40 -32.42 3.50
C THR A 92 -41.30 -31.19 3.41
N ILE A 93 -40.96 -30.15 4.16
CA ILE A 93 -41.67 -28.85 4.17
C ILE A 93 -40.90 -27.89 3.26
N PRO A 94 -41.54 -27.25 2.27
CA PRO A 94 -40.86 -26.34 1.35
C PRO A 94 -40.57 -24.97 2.00
N ASN A 95 -39.52 -24.30 1.55
CA ASN A 95 -39.10 -22.95 2.00
C ASN A 95 -40.12 -21.84 1.69
N SER A 96 -41.23 -22.14 1.02
CA SER A 96 -42.34 -21.20 0.84
C SER A 96 -43.23 -21.12 2.09
N VAL A 97 -43.21 -22.15 2.96
CA VAL A 97 -44.06 -22.22 4.16
C VAL A 97 -43.53 -21.29 5.24
N THR A 98 -44.39 -20.41 5.74
CA THR A 98 -44.07 -19.43 6.78
C THR A 98 -44.75 -19.71 8.11
N SER A 99 -45.80 -20.55 8.14
CA SER A 99 -46.49 -20.96 9.37
C SER A 99 -46.92 -22.43 9.37
N ILE A 100 -46.81 -23.05 10.55
CA ILE A 100 -47.29 -24.41 10.82
C ILE A 100 -48.36 -24.31 11.91
N GLY A 101 -49.58 -24.71 11.58
CA GLY A 101 -50.76 -24.54 12.41
C GLY A 101 -50.92 -25.56 13.54
N TYR A 102 -52.01 -25.39 14.29
CA TYR A 102 -52.40 -26.26 15.40
C TYR A 102 -52.46 -27.73 14.98
N ALA A 103 -51.74 -28.60 15.68
CA ALA A 103 -51.79 -30.05 15.46
C ALA A 103 -51.55 -30.48 13.99
N ALA A 104 -50.83 -29.67 13.20
CA ALA A 104 -50.67 -29.88 11.76
C ALA A 104 -50.15 -31.29 11.40
N PHE A 105 -49.21 -31.83 12.18
CA PHE A 105 -48.60 -33.15 12.03
C PHE A 105 -48.80 -34.05 13.26
N TYR A 106 -49.89 -33.83 14.00
CA TYR A 106 -50.22 -34.60 15.21
C TYR A 106 -50.37 -36.11 14.95
N ASN A 107 -49.85 -36.94 15.86
CA ASN A 107 -50.01 -38.40 15.85
C ASN A 107 -49.51 -39.05 14.54
N ASN A 108 -48.22 -38.91 14.26
CA ASN A 108 -47.53 -39.52 13.12
C ASN A 108 -46.33 -40.37 13.61
N GLN A 109 -45.44 -40.78 12.70
CA GLN A 109 -44.29 -41.65 12.97
C GLN A 109 -42.99 -41.00 12.43
N LEU A 110 -42.92 -39.67 12.44
CA LEU A 110 -41.78 -38.93 11.91
C LEU A 110 -40.56 -39.19 12.79
N THR A 111 -39.43 -39.53 12.17
CA THR A 111 -38.18 -39.86 12.89
C THR A 111 -37.17 -38.72 12.90
N SER A 112 -37.19 -37.87 11.88
CA SER A 112 -36.41 -36.64 11.82
C SER A 112 -37.17 -35.57 11.04
N LEU A 113 -36.88 -34.30 11.33
CA LEU A 113 -37.54 -33.17 10.69
C LEU A 113 -36.60 -31.97 10.58
N THR A 114 -36.54 -31.36 9.40
CA THR A 114 -35.94 -30.05 9.20
C THR A 114 -37.05 -29.05 8.89
N ILE A 115 -37.24 -28.06 9.77
CA ILE A 115 -38.20 -26.99 9.56
C ILE A 115 -37.49 -25.84 8.82
N PRO A 116 -38.02 -25.36 7.68
CA PRO A 116 -37.40 -24.29 6.91
C PRO A 116 -37.26 -22.96 7.65
N ASP A 117 -36.16 -22.24 7.38
CA ASP A 117 -35.89 -20.86 7.87
C ASP A 117 -36.89 -19.79 7.40
N SER A 118 -37.90 -20.17 6.60
CA SER A 118 -39.04 -19.32 6.29
C SER A 118 -40.11 -19.36 7.38
N VAL A 119 -40.13 -20.40 8.22
CA VAL A 119 -41.16 -20.63 9.24
C VAL A 119 -40.93 -19.72 10.44
N THR A 120 -41.93 -18.88 10.75
CA THR A 120 -41.85 -17.90 11.84
C THR A 120 -42.62 -18.34 13.09
N SER A 121 -43.52 -19.31 12.97
CA SER A 121 -44.31 -19.82 14.09
C SER A 121 -44.62 -21.31 13.95
N ILE A 122 -44.40 -22.05 15.04
CA ILE A 122 -44.75 -23.46 15.17
C ILE A 122 -45.94 -23.56 16.14
N GLY A 123 -47.08 -24.04 15.63
CA GLY A 123 -48.33 -24.09 16.35
C GLY A 123 -48.36 -25.08 17.52
N VAL A 124 -49.36 -24.88 18.38
CA VAL A 124 -49.67 -25.78 19.51
C VAL A 124 -49.87 -27.21 19.00
N SER A 125 -49.22 -28.18 19.66
CA SER A 125 -49.26 -29.61 19.32
C SER A 125 -48.85 -29.96 17.89
N ALA A 126 -48.17 -29.06 17.15
CA ALA A 126 -47.90 -29.23 15.72
C ALA A 126 -47.26 -30.58 15.36
N PHE A 127 -46.34 -31.09 16.18
CA PHE A 127 -45.62 -32.36 16.01
C PHE A 127 -45.77 -33.29 17.22
N HIS A 128 -46.85 -33.13 18.00
CA HIS A 128 -47.12 -33.98 19.15
C HIS A 128 -47.40 -35.42 18.70
N TRP A 129 -46.85 -36.38 19.44
CA TRP A 129 -47.03 -37.82 19.28
C TRP A 129 -46.42 -38.31 17.97
N ASN A 130 -45.10 -38.24 17.92
CA ASN A 130 -44.26 -38.69 16.81
C ASN A 130 -43.09 -39.53 17.37
N GLU A 131 -42.13 -39.88 16.52
CA GLU A 131 -40.95 -40.71 16.86
C GLU A 131 -39.66 -39.91 16.63
N LEU A 132 -39.71 -38.57 16.73
CA LEU A 132 -38.60 -37.70 16.31
C LEU A 132 -37.40 -37.92 17.23
N THR A 133 -36.28 -38.36 16.68
CA THR A 133 -35.00 -38.44 17.41
C THR A 133 -34.17 -37.17 17.29
N SER A 134 -34.40 -36.39 16.22
CA SER A 134 -33.76 -35.11 15.96
C SER A 134 -34.70 -34.14 15.23
N VAL A 135 -34.62 -32.86 15.58
CA VAL A 135 -35.31 -31.77 14.87
C VAL A 135 -34.36 -30.60 14.64
N THR A 136 -34.38 -30.03 13.44
CA THR A 136 -33.74 -28.74 13.15
C THR A 136 -34.80 -27.65 13.17
N LEU A 137 -34.72 -26.76 14.15
CA LEU A 137 -35.59 -25.59 14.28
C LEU A 137 -35.09 -24.44 13.39
N PRO A 138 -35.98 -23.56 12.91
CA PRO A 138 -35.60 -22.51 11.99
C PRO A 138 -35.06 -21.28 12.74
N ASN A 139 -34.05 -20.61 12.18
CA ASN A 139 -33.45 -19.40 12.74
C ASN A 139 -34.37 -18.16 12.70
N SER A 140 -35.56 -18.32 12.12
CA SER A 140 -36.62 -17.32 12.00
C SER A 140 -37.79 -17.54 12.96
N ALA A 141 -37.87 -18.68 13.65
CA ALA A 141 -38.99 -18.97 14.53
C ALA A 141 -39.02 -17.98 15.70
N LEU A 142 -40.16 -17.32 15.89
CA LEU A 142 -40.41 -16.41 17.00
C LEU A 142 -41.03 -17.11 18.21
N SER A 143 -41.76 -18.21 17.99
CA SER A 143 -42.50 -18.91 19.04
C SER A 143 -42.65 -20.41 18.75
N ILE A 144 -42.52 -21.23 19.79
CA ILE A 144 -42.85 -22.66 19.79
C ILE A 144 -44.09 -22.85 20.66
N GLY A 145 -45.17 -23.36 20.06
CA GLY A 145 -46.45 -23.52 20.76
C GLY A 145 -46.46 -24.59 21.85
N ASP A 146 -47.49 -24.55 22.70
CA ASP A 146 -47.72 -25.53 23.75
C ASP A 146 -47.76 -26.96 23.19
N SER A 147 -47.07 -27.88 23.85
CA SER A 147 -46.99 -29.28 23.47
C SER A 147 -46.50 -29.52 22.03
N ALA A 148 -45.84 -28.56 21.36
CA ALA A 148 -45.50 -28.65 19.94
C ALA A 148 -44.75 -29.93 19.56
N PHE A 149 -43.84 -30.42 20.40
CA PHE A 149 -43.04 -31.64 20.25
C PHE A 149 -43.24 -32.61 21.43
N TYR A 150 -44.42 -32.58 22.05
CA TYR A 150 -44.78 -33.46 23.16
C TYR A 150 -44.84 -34.94 22.71
N TRP A 151 -44.37 -35.88 23.53
CA TRP A 151 -44.27 -37.32 23.21
C TRP A 151 -43.51 -37.61 21.92
N ASN A 152 -42.19 -37.48 21.99
CA ASN A 152 -41.23 -37.79 20.93
C ASN A 152 -40.01 -38.52 21.52
N GLU A 153 -38.98 -38.79 20.71
CA GLU A 153 -37.76 -39.50 21.11
C GLU A 153 -36.49 -38.63 21.03
N LEU A 154 -36.63 -37.29 21.12
CA LEU A 154 -35.53 -36.37 20.88
C LEU A 154 -34.39 -36.61 21.87
N THR A 155 -33.15 -36.68 21.38
CA THR A 155 -31.97 -36.86 22.23
C THR A 155 -31.36 -35.54 22.68
N SER A 156 -31.45 -34.52 21.82
CA SER A 156 -31.01 -33.15 22.05
C SER A 156 -31.83 -32.17 21.22
N VAL A 157 -31.93 -30.92 21.66
CA VAL A 157 -32.55 -29.83 20.87
C VAL A 157 -31.79 -28.52 21.05
N THR A 158 -31.61 -27.79 19.96
CA THR A 158 -31.07 -26.42 19.94
C THR A 158 -32.21 -25.45 19.62
N ILE A 159 -32.48 -24.53 20.53
CA ILE A 159 -33.46 -23.46 20.39
C ILE A 159 -32.72 -22.19 19.91
N PRO A 160 -32.99 -21.72 18.68
CA PRO A 160 -32.34 -20.54 18.11
C PRO A 160 -32.63 -19.26 18.89
N ASN A 161 -31.74 -18.28 18.78
CA ASN A 161 -31.86 -16.99 19.47
C ASN A 161 -33.10 -16.17 19.05
N SER A 162 -33.69 -16.47 17.90
CA SER A 162 -34.91 -15.85 17.40
C SER A 162 -36.15 -16.22 18.22
N VAL A 163 -36.12 -17.36 18.93
CA VAL A 163 -37.27 -17.88 19.67
C VAL A 163 -37.48 -17.07 20.94
N THR A 164 -38.57 -16.31 20.98
CA THR A 164 -38.94 -15.46 22.12
C THR A 164 -39.83 -16.19 23.15
N SER A 165 -40.48 -17.30 22.77
CA SER A 165 -41.30 -18.10 23.66
C SER A 165 -41.32 -19.59 23.33
N ILE A 166 -41.28 -20.41 24.37
CA ILE A 166 -41.49 -21.86 24.36
C ILE A 166 -42.74 -22.14 25.18
N GLY A 167 -43.73 -22.80 24.58
CA GLY A 167 -45.01 -23.09 25.21
C GLY A 167 -44.94 -24.15 26.30
N ASP A 168 -46.05 -24.29 27.02
CA ASP A 168 -46.20 -25.29 28.08
C ASP A 168 -46.07 -26.71 27.50
N HIS A 169 -45.30 -27.57 28.16
CA HIS A 169 -45.05 -28.96 27.73
C HIS A 169 -44.46 -29.11 26.31
N ALA A 170 -43.91 -28.04 25.71
CA ALA A 170 -43.50 -28.01 24.30
C ALA A 170 -42.60 -29.18 23.88
N PHE A 171 -41.70 -29.64 24.74
CA PHE A 171 -40.80 -30.78 24.54
C PHE A 171 -40.92 -31.83 25.66
N SER A 172 -42.04 -31.87 26.38
CA SER A 172 -42.24 -32.83 27.47
C SER A 172 -42.41 -34.27 26.93
N ASP A 173 -42.13 -35.25 27.78
CA ASP A 173 -42.18 -36.68 27.44
C ASP A 173 -41.27 -37.06 26.25
N ASN A 174 -40.12 -36.38 26.14
CA ASN A 174 -39.00 -36.79 25.27
C ASN A 174 -38.01 -37.65 26.07
N TYR A 175 -38.25 -38.95 26.10
CA TYR A 175 -37.56 -39.90 26.98
C TYR A 175 -36.05 -40.04 26.75
N GLY A 176 -35.58 -39.74 25.54
CA GLY A 176 -34.17 -39.72 25.17
C GLY A 176 -33.44 -38.41 25.47
N LEU A 177 -34.15 -37.36 25.88
CA LEU A 177 -33.62 -36.00 25.93
C LEU A 177 -32.59 -35.85 27.05
N THR A 178 -31.37 -35.46 26.67
CA THR A 178 -30.24 -35.29 27.59
C THR A 178 -29.68 -33.88 27.61
N SER A 179 -29.86 -33.12 26.52
CA SER A 179 -29.32 -31.77 26.38
C SER A 179 -30.29 -30.84 25.67
N VAL A 180 -30.45 -29.63 26.19
CA VAL A 180 -31.22 -28.53 25.60
C VAL A 180 -30.32 -27.30 25.55
N ILE A 181 -30.08 -26.78 24.36
CA ILE A 181 -29.32 -25.55 24.13
C ILE A 181 -30.31 -24.43 23.81
N ILE A 182 -30.25 -23.32 24.54
CA ILE A 182 -31.10 -22.14 24.32
C ILE A 182 -30.20 -20.96 24.00
N GLU A 183 -30.20 -20.50 22.75
CA GLU A 183 -29.32 -19.43 22.25
C GLU A 183 -29.83 -18.00 22.54
N GLY A 184 -31.07 -17.85 23.01
CA GLY A 184 -31.72 -16.55 23.26
C GLY A 184 -31.85 -16.18 24.74
N ASP A 185 -31.61 -14.91 25.06
CA ASP A 185 -31.59 -14.37 26.43
C ASP A 185 -32.98 -14.02 26.99
N SER A 186 -33.97 -13.82 26.11
CA SER A 186 -35.33 -13.38 26.48
C SER A 186 -36.40 -14.44 26.23
N THR A 187 -35.98 -15.69 26.00
CA THR A 187 -36.90 -16.80 25.72
C THR A 187 -37.70 -17.13 26.97
N THR A 188 -39.01 -16.85 26.93
CA THR A 188 -39.94 -17.31 27.97
C THR A 188 -40.10 -18.83 27.86
N ILE A 189 -39.98 -19.53 28.98
CA ILE A 189 -40.09 -20.99 29.04
C ILE A 189 -41.38 -21.37 29.76
N GLY A 190 -42.27 -22.04 29.05
CA GLY A 190 -43.53 -22.54 29.56
C GLY A 190 -43.36 -23.58 30.66
N THR A 191 -44.41 -23.76 31.45
CA THR A 191 -44.47 -24.76 32.51
C THR A 191 -44.26 -26.14 31.91
N ASN A 192 -43.43 -26.98 32.56
CA ASN A 192 -43.14 -28.34 32.11
C ASN A 192 -42.57 -28.45 30.69
N ALA A 193 -42.04 -27.37 30.09
CA ALA A 193 -41.59 -27.38 28.70
C ALA A 193 -40.66 -28.57 28.35
N PHE A 194 -39.86 -29.06 29.29
CA PHE A 194 -38.92 -30.19 29.12
C PHE A 194 -39.11 -31.34 30.13
N SER A 195 -40.28 -31.45 30.76
CA SER A 195 -40.52 -32.44 31.83
C SER A 195 -40.59 -33.89 31.32
N ASN A 196 -40.50 -34.86 32.25
CA ASN A 196 -40.59 -36.31 31.98
C ASN A 196 -39.52 -36.91 31.03
N SER A 197 -38.40 -36.21 30.81
CA SER A 197 -37.21 -36.81 30.20
C SER A 197 -36.56 -37.77 31.22
N PHE A 198 -36.36 -39.06 30.93
CA PHE A 198 -35.91 -40.07 31.91
C PHE A 198 -34.50 -39.84 32.51
N LYS A 199 -33.80 -38.80 32.05
CA LYS A 199 -32.46 -38.40 32.52
C LYS A 199 -32.48 -36.94 32.97
N PRO A 200 -31.65 -36.54 33.94
CA PRO A 200 -31.46 -35.13 34.24
C PRO A 200 -31.00 -34.41 32.95
N VAL A 201 -31.83 -33.50 32.46
CA VAL A 201 -31.53 -32.70 31.28
C VAL A 201 -30.49 -31.65 31.66
N SER A 202 -29.45 -31.53 30.85
CA SER A 202 -28.54 -30.38 30.89
C SER A 202 -29.15 -29.24 30.09
N VAL A 203 -29.53 -28.16 30.76
CA VAL A 203 -30.00 -26.92 30.15
C VAL A 203 -28.83 -25.97 30.04
N ILE A 204 -28.56 -25.52 28.82
CA ILE A 204 -27.41 -24.68 28.48
C ILE A 204 -27.94 -23.38 27.90
N ALA A 205 -27.59 -22.27 28.53
CA ALA A 205 -28.08 -20.95 28.12
C ALA A 205 -26.97 -19.90 28.21
N PHE A 206 -27.12 -18.85 27.39
CA PHE A 206 -26.15 -17.78 27.21
C PHE A 206 -26.34 -16.65 28.24
N ASP A 207 -27.56 -16.30 28.66
CA ASP A 207 -27.83 -15.34 29.77
C ASP A 207 -28.91 -15.89 30.74
N PRO A 208 -28.64 -15.96 32.06
CA PRO A 208 -29.31 -16.93 32.94
C PRO A 208 -30.68 -16.56 33.52
N SER A 209 -31.23 -15.34 33.44
CA SER A 209 -32.31 -15.00 34.41
C SER A 209 -33.53 -15.93 34.34
N ILE A 210 -33.98 -16.34 33.14
CA ILE A 210 -35.15 -17.20 32.94
C ILE A 210 -34.76 -18.68 32.91
N ALA A 211 -33.75 -19.06 32.11
CA ALA A 211 -33.34 -20.45 31.95
C ALA A 211 -32.75 -21.08 33.23
N LYS A 212 -32.04 -20.29 34.05
CA LYS A 212 -31.52 -20.73 35.35
C LYS A 212 -32.64 -21.02 36.33
N THR A 213 -33.62 -20.12 36.40
CA THR A 213 -34.79 -20.26 37.29
C THR A 213 -35.58 -21.51 36.92
N TYR A 214 -35.84 -21.71 35.63
CA TYR A 214 -36.50 -22.92 35.14
C TYR A 214 -35.72 -24.19 35.50
N ALA A 215 -34.41 -24.22 35.19
CA ALA A 215 -33.59 -25.39 35.48
C ALA A 215 -33.56 -25.72 36.98
N SER A 216 -33.52 -24.70 37.85
CA SER A 216 -33.58 -24.89 39.31
C SER A 216 -34.94 -25.40 39.79
N ASP A 217 -36.04 -24.88 39.25
CA ASP A 217 -37.40 -25.24 39.66
C ASP A 217 -37.74 -26.71 39.34
N TRP A 218 -37.08 -27.27 38.33
CA TRP A 218 -37.33 -28.64 37.82
C TRP A 218 -36.19 -29.63 38.08
N GLY A 219 -35.16 -29.25 38.85
CA GLY A 219 -34.06 -30.13 39.22
C GLY A 219 -33.15 -30.53 38.04
N HIS A 220 -33.10 -29.72 36.99
CA HIS A 220 -32.22 -29.89 35.83
C HIS A 220 -30.80 -29.37 36.12
N THR A 221 -29.81 -29.85 35.37
CA THR A 221 -28.45 -29.32 35.45
C THR A 221 -28.39 -28.05 34.62
N PHE A 222 -28.08 -26.90 35.24
CA PHE A 222 -27.91 -25.65 34.51
C PHE A 222 -26.42 -25.37 34.27
N LEU A 223 -26.02 -25.24 33.00
CA LEU A 223 -24.69 -24.81 32.62
C LEU A 223 -24.77 -23.39 32.06
N ASN A 224 -24.23 -22.43 32.81
CA ASN A 224 -24.13 -21.05 32.36
C ASN A 224 -22.80 -20.83 31.65
N ILE A 225 -22.86 -20.37 30.40
CA ILE A 225 -21.64 -20.09 29.64
C ILE A 225 -21.18 -18.61 29.81
N LEU A 226 -22.04 -17.71 30.32
CA LEU A 226 -21.72 -16.29 30.55
C LEU A 226 -22.39 -15.74 31.86
N SER A 227 -21.94 -16.13 33.06
CA SER A 227 -22.53 -15.59 34.33
C SER A 227 -21.92 -14.29 34.85
N TYR A 228 -20.74 -13.94 34.37
CA TYR A 228 -20.22 -12.60 34.46
C TYR A 228 -19.72 -12.34 33.06
N GLY A 229 -20.23 -11.30 32.41
CA GLY A 229 -19.78 -10.94 31.06
C GLY A 229 -18.28 -11.09 31.00
N VAL A 230 -17.74 -11.59 29.88
CA VAL A 230 -16.30 -11.57 29.65
C VAL A 230 -15.86 -10.14 29.91
N SER A 231 -15.40 -9.87 31.14
CA SER A 231 -15.02 -8.55 31.58
C SER A 231 -13.61 -8.46 31.07
N TYR A 232 -13.51 -8.10 29.80
CA TYR A 232 -12.30 -7.57 29.22
C TYR A 232 -11.87 -6.41 30.12
N SER A 233 -10.82 -6.64 30.91
CA SER A 233 -10.13 -5.59 31.62
C SER A 233 -8.65 -5.93 31.57
N PRO A 234 -7.84 -4.96 31.12
CA PRO A 234 -7.76 -3.73 31.86
C PRO A 234 -8.37 -2.53 31.12
N ASN A 235 -9.36 -1.94 31.79
CA ASN A 235 -9.88 -0.57 31.64
C ASN A 235 -11.02 -0.38 30.64
N GLY A 236 -12.03 0.31 31.14
CA GLY A 236 -13.31 0.51 30.48
C GLY A 236 -13.22 1.30 29.17
N GLU A 237 -14.30 1.11 28.42
CA GLU A 237 -14.67 1.77 27.17
C GLU A 237 -13.75 1.50 25.97
N SER A 238 -14.40 1.05 24.89
CA SER A 238 -14.06 1.40 23.51
C SER A 238 -12.76 0.85 22.91
N GLU A 239 -12.73 0.85 21.58
CA GLU A 239 -11.69 0.33 20.70
C GLU A 239 -10.24 0.63 21.17
N GLY A 240 -9.36 -0.36 21.01
CA GLY A 240 -7.92 -0.16 21.00
C GLY A 240 -7.19 -0.40 22.32
N LYS A 241 -6.75 -1.65 22.55
CA LYS A 241 -5.40 -2.02 23.02
C LYS A 241 -5.25 -3.54 23.11
N GLN A 242 -4.24 -4.08 22.44
CA GLN A 242 -3.83 -5.49 22.53
C GLN A 242 -3.15 -5.77 23.88
N ALA A 243 -3.61 -6.78 24.59
CA ALA A 243 -2.82 -7.55 25.55
C ALA A 243 -2.78 -9.00 25.06
N ASN A 244 -1.59 -9.60 24.97
CA ASN A 244 -1.31 -10.91 24.38
C ASN A 244 -1.90 -12.13 25.12
N SER A 245 -2.85 -11.93 26.04
CA SER A 245 -3.56 -13.00 26.73
C SER A 245 -4.81 -12.46 27.39
N THR A 246 -5.98 -13.06 27.14
CA THR A 246 -7.22 -12.74 27.85
C THR A 246 -7.54 -13.89 28.80
N LYS A 247 -7.71 -13.60 30.10
CA LYS A 247 -8.14 -14.62 31.06
C LYS A 247 -9.66 -14.77 30.96
N VAL A 248 -10.12 -15.95 30.53
CA VAL A 248 -11.55 -16.30 30.45
C VAL A 248 -11.82 -17.33 31.53
N THR A 249 -12.61 -16.97 32.55
CA THR A 249 -12.95 -17.89 33.64
C THR A 249 -14.26 -18.60 33.29
N VAL A 250 -14.22 -19.89 32.96
CA VAL A 250 -15.42 -20.72 32.83
C VAL A 250 -15.68 -21.42 34.16
N ALA A 251 -16.81 -21.14 34.81
CA ALA A 251 -17.18 -21.83 36.04
C ALA A 251 -17.66 -23.25 35.71
N VAL A 252 -16.79 -24.25 35.87
CA VAL A 252 -17.16 -25.66 35.82
C VAL A 252 -17.56 -26.08 37.24
N PRO A 253 -18.82 -26.49 37.52
CA PRO A 253 -19.21 -26.90 38.85
C PRO A 253 -18.48 -28.19 39.28
N ASP A 254 -17.99 -28.23 40.52
CA ASP A 254 -17.17 -29.30 41.12
C ASP A 254 -17.82 -30.70 41.19
N PHE A 255 -19.07 -30.87 40.74
CA PHE A 255 -19.78 -32.16 40.80
C PHE A 255 -19.77 -32.99 39.50
N VAL A 256 -19.13 -32.51 38.43
CA VAL A 256 -18.85 -33.34 37.24
C VAL A 256 -17.36 -33.67 37.24
N GLY A 257 -16.94 -34.63 38.07
CA GLY A 257 -15.55 -35.12 38.11
C GLY A 257 -15.07 -35.81 36.81
N SER A 258 -15.76 -35.60 35.69
CA SER A 258 -15.52 -36.24 34.40
C SER A 258 -15.80 -35.34 33.19
N SER A 259 -15.93 -34.01 33.30
CA SER A 259 -16.11 -33.14 32.12
C SER A 259 -14.82 -32.44 31.69
N LYS A 260 -14.68 -32.18 30.38
CA LYS A 260 -13.58 -31.39 29.80
C LYS A 260 -14.13 -30.22 28.99
N THR A 261 -13.52 -29.07 29.13
CA THR A 261 -13.84 -27.83 28.41
C THR A 261 -12.84 -27.59 27.30
N TYR A 262 -13.31 -27.17 26.13
CA TYR A 262 -12.47 -26.83 24.99
C TYR A 262 -12.89 -25.49 24.38
N TYR A 263 -11.93 -24.75 23.82
CA TYR A 263 -12.19 -23.53 23.06
C TYR A 263 -11.59 -23.58 21.66
N ARG A 264 -12.11 -22.73 20.77
CA ARG A 264 -11.58 -22.50 19.42
C ARG A 264 -11.94 -21.09 18.93
N TRP A 265 -11.02 -20.42 18.25
CA TRP A 265 -11.34 -19.23 17.47
C TRP A 265 -11.80 -19.60 16.06
N SER A 266 -12.87 -18.99 15.57
CA SER A 266 -13.38 -19.19 14.22
C SER A 266 -13.84 -17.86 13.62
N THR A 267 -13.71 -17.69 12.31
CA THR A 267 -14.32 -16.57 11.57
C THR A 267 -15.81 -16.80 11.28
N ALA A 268 -16.29 -18.03 11.46
CA ALA A 268 -17.70 -18.40 11.33
C ALA A 268 -18.40 -18.43 12.70
N VAL A 269 -19.65 -18.00 12.70
CA VAL A 269 -20.56 -18.08 13.86
C VAL A 269 -21.00 -19.53 14.14
N THR A 270 -20.95 -20.41 13.14
CA THR A 270 -21.17 -21.85 13.27
C THR A 270 -19.89 -22.61 12.95
N VAL A 271 -19.56 -23.63 13.75
CA VAL A 271 -18.43 -24.53 13.46
C VAL A 271 -18.99 -25.93 13.21
N PRO A 272 -18.59 -26.63 12.12
CA PRO A 272 -19.08 -27.98 11.82
C PRO A 272 -18.74 -28.99 12.90
N ASP A 273 -19.66 -29.93 13.14
CA ASP A 273 -19.51 -31.00 14.12
C ASP A 273 -18.38 -31.99 13.81
N TRP A 274 -18.04 -32.75 14.84
CA TRP A 274 -16.97 -33.75 14.98
C TRP A 274 -16.80 -34.71 13.76
N PRO A 275 -15.58 -35.23 13.46
CA PRO A 275 -14.29 -35.05 14.12
C PRO A 275 -13.40 -34.07 13.34
N ASN A 276 -13.54 -32.77 13.58
CA ASN A 276 -12.64 -31.77 12.98
C ASN A 276 -11.64 -31.23 14.03
N VAL A 277 -10.38 -31.17 13.61
CA VAL A 277 -9.18 -30.85 14.41
C VAL A 277 -9.18 -29.36 14.81
N GLU A 278 -8.44 -29.00 15.88
CA GLU A 278 -8.13 -27.63 16.41
C GLU A 278 -8.88 -27.13 17.66
N TRP A 279 -9.60 -27.99 18.39
CA TRP A 279 -10.12 -27.61 19.71
C TRP A 279 -9.03 -27.70 20.79
N VAL A 280 -8.87 -26.64 21.58
CA VAL A 280 -7.87 -26.56 22.64
C VAL A 280 -8.55 -26.77 23.99
N GLU A 281 -8.13 -27.81 24.71
CA GLU A 281 -8.59 -28.05 26.09
C GLU A 281 -8.16 -26.90 26.99
N PHE A 282 -9.05 -26.41 27.85
CA PHE A 282 -8.73 -25.39 28.83
C PHE A 282 -9.48 -25.59 30.13
N THR A 283 -8.90 -25.10 31.22
CA THR A 283 -9.53 -25.05 32.55
C THR A 283 -9.91 -23.63 32.93
N SER A 284 -10.73 -23.49 33.98
CA SER A 284 -11.18 -22.19 34.51
C SER A 284 -10.04 -21.25 34.95
N GLU A 285 -8.83 -21.79 35.17
CA GLU A 285 -7.66 -21.05 35.63
C GLU A 285 -6.74 -20.56 34.49
N GLU A 286 -6.87 -21.13 33.29
CA GLU A 286 -5.98 -20.86 32.15
C GLU A 286 -6.43 -19.66 31.32
N SER A 287 -5.48 -18.89 30.77
CA SER A 287 -5.78 -17.82 29.83
C SER A 287 -5.95 -18.36 28.41
N ILE A 288 -6.99 -17.88 27.72
CA ILE A 288 -7.24 -18.18 26.31
C ILE A 288 -6.37 -17.26 25.46
N SER A 289 -5.69 -17.83 24.46
CA SER A 289 -4.87 -17.08 23.51
C SER A 289 -5.74 -16.17 22.64
N THR A 290 -5.21 -15.06 22.14
CA THR A 290 -5.90 -14.26 21.12
C THR A 290 -5.85 -14.97 19.76
N PRO A 291 -6.80 -14.72 18.84
CA PRO A 291 -6.72 -15.24 17.48
C PRO A 291 -5.41 -14.84 16.80
N PRO A 292 -4.87 -15.68 15.91
CA PRO A 292 -3.56 -15.44 15.30
C PRO A 292 -3.56 -14.30 14.28
N ASP A 293 -4.68 -14.09 13.55
CA ASP A 293 -4.73 -13.16 12.44
C ASP A 293 -5.69 -11.98 12.67
N LEU A 294 -5.45 -10.89 11.93
CA LEU A 294 -6.37 -9.76 11.86
C LEU A 294 -7.71 -10.21 11.30
N GLY A 295 -8.80 -9.63 11.82
CA GLY A 295 -10.15 -9.91 11.33
C GLY A 295 -11.19 -9.98 12.43
N THR A 296 -12.38 -10.41 12.03
CA THR A 296 -13.50 -10.66 12.94
C THR A 296 -13.56 -12.14 13.27
N TRP A 297 -13.60 -12.44 14.55
CA TRP A 297 -13.53 -13.77 15.13
C TRP A 297 -14.65 -14.00 16.13
N TYR A 298 -14.99 -15.26 16.35
CA TYR A 298 -15.87 -15.77 17.38
C TYR A 298 -15.07 -16.75 18.23
N LEU A 299 -15.15 -16.62 19.55
CA LEU A 299 -14.62 -17.61 20.48
C LEU A 299 -15.69 -18.68 20.70
N HIS A 300 -15.46 -19.88 20.22
CA HIS A 300 -16.31 -21.05 20.44
C HIS A 300 -15.84 -21.79 21.68
N VAL A 301 -16.77 -22.23 22.52
CA VAL A 301 -16.54 -23.01 23.74
C VAL A 301 -17.44 -24.23 23.73
N ARG A 302 -16.88 -25.40 24.06
CA ARG A 302 -17.64 -26.64 24.22
C ARG A 302 -17.29 -27.35 25.52
N VAL A 303 -18.23 -28.14 26.02
CA VAL A 303 -18.06 -29.01 27.18
C VAL A 303 -18.37 -30.45 26.77
N GLU A 304 -17.49 -31.38 27.13
CA GLU A 304 -17.65 -32.82 26.88
C GLU A 304 -17.84 -33.57 28.20
N ASP A 305 -18.70 -34.58 28.22
CA ASP A 305 -18.83 -35.55 29.33
C ASP A 305 -18.03 -36.82 29.01
N GLN A 306 -17.03 -37.15 29.83
CA GLN A 306 -16.17 -38.33 29.62
C GLN A 306 -16.89 -39.67 29.88
N LYS A 307 -18.09 -39.69 30.49
CA LYS A 307 -18.84 -40.94 30.74
C LYS A 307 -19.70 -41.41 29.56
N ALA A 308 -19.97 -40.53 28.61
CA ALA A 308 -20.72 -40.85 27.39
C ALA A 308 -19.81 -40.69 26.18
N VAL A 309 -19.31 -41.81 25.65
CA VAL A 309 -18.54 -41.82 24.40
C VAL A 309 -19.39 -41.13 23.33
N SER A 310 -18.98 -39.94 22.87
CA SER A 310 -19.59 -39.09 21.80
C SER A 310 -20.62 -37.99 22.16
N HIS A 311 -20.90 -37.65 23.42
CA HIS A 311 -21.82 -36.54 23.72
C HIS A 311 -21.11 -35.21 24.01
N VAL A 312 -21.33 -34.22 23.14
CA VAL A 312 -21.11 -32.80 23.46
C VAL A 312 -22.17 -32.43 24.51
N ALA A 313 -21.72 -32.19 25.74
CA ALA A 313 -22.62 -31.79 26.81
C ALA A 313 -23.22 -30.41 26.52
N GLY A 314 -22.43 -29.50 25.91
CA GLY A 314 -22.86 -28.17 25.45
C GLY A 314 -21.89 -27.45 24.52
N TYR A 315 -22.41 -26.49 23.76
CA TYR A 315 -21.68 -25.66 22.79
C TYR A 315 -22.15 -24.20 22.89
N SER A 316 -21.25 -23.23 22.68
CA SER A 316 -21.54 -21.80 22.65
C SER A 316 -20.46 -21.03 21.91
N HIS A 317 -20.76 -19.79 21.51
CA HIS A 317 -19.81 -18.86 20.95
C HIS A 317 -19.98 -17.44 21.51
N SER A 318 -18.91 -16.64 21.49
CA SER A 318 -18.94 -15.24 21.88
C SER A 318 -19.64 -14.35 20.84
N ASN A 319 -19.88 -13.09 21.18
CA ASN A 319 -20.07 -12.03 20.19
C ASN A 319 -18.80 -11.82 19.35
N THR A 320 -18.91 -11.04 18.27
CA THR A 320 -17.79 -10.73 17.38
C THR A 320 -16.64 -10.08 18.13
N PHE A 321 -15.46 -10.69 18.06
CA PHE A 321 -14.18 -10.18 18.53
C PHE A 321 -13.35 -9.69 17.35
N LYS A 322 -12.90 -8.43 17.38
CA LYS A 322 -12.17 -7.83 16.27
C LYS A 322 -10.68 -7.68 16.61
N VAL A 323 -9.83 -8.38 15.88
CA VAL A 323 -8.38 -8.19 15.93
C VAL A 323 -8.01 -7.17 14.86
N ALA A 324 -7.57 -5.99 15.29
CA ALA A 324 -7.13 -4.91 14.42
C ALA A 324 -5.73 -4.41 14.82
N ALA A 325 -5.03 -3.82 13.86
CA ALA A 325 -3.76 -3.14 14.01
C ALA A 325 -3.89 -1.65 13.66
N VAL A 326 -2.85 -0.86 13.90
CA VAL A 326 -2.78 0.51 13.33
C VAL A 326 -2.68 0.43 11.80
N PRO A 327 -3.12 1.47 11.05
CA PRO A 327 -3.04 1.45 9.59
C PRO A 327 -1.58 1.42 9.12
N SER A 328 -1.35 0.97 7.88
CA SER A 328 -0.09 1.22 7.21
C SER A 328 0.11 2.71 6.96
N ALA A 329 1.34 3.16 6.65
CA ALA A 329 1.57 4.56 6.32
C ALA A 329 0.87 4.94 4.99
N PRO A 330 0.32 6.18 4.86
CA PRO A 330 -0.11 6.73 3.58
C PRO A 330 1.03 6.75 2.55
N THR A 331 0.69 6.68 1.27
CA THR A 331 1.68 6.59 0.18
C THR A 331 1.50 7.70 -0.87
N ASN A 332 2.42 7.78 -1.83
CA ASN A 332 2.37 8.74 -2.95
C ASN A 332 2.15 10.20 -2.52
N VAL A 333 2.82 10.62 -1.45
CA VAL A 333 2.69 11.98 -0.92
C VAL A 333 3.40 12.98 -1.84
N THR A 334 2.63 13.89 -2.42
CA THR A 334 3.09 14.97 -3.28
C THR A 334 2.60 16.31 -2.73
N ALA A 335 3.30 17.39 -3.04
CA ALA A 335 2.89 18.74 -2.64
C ALA A 335 2.97 19.70 -3.84
N THR A 336 2.09 20.69 -3.86
CA THR A 336 2.12 21.80 -4.82
C THR A 336 2.12 23.12 -4.05
N ALA A 337 3.11 23.96 -4.32
CA ALA A 337 3.24 25.27 -3.68
C ALA A 337 2.16 26.25 -4.14
N GLY A 338 1.65 27.05 -3.20
CA GLY A 338 0.84 28.23 -3.45
C GLY A 338 1.45 29.47 -2.78
N ASN A 339 0.67 30.54 -2.64
CA ASN A 339 1.08 31.74 -1.91
C ASN A 339 0.86 31.55 -0.40
N GLY A 340 1.94 31.39 0.37
CA GLY A 340 1.88 31.13 1.82
C GLY A 340 1.20 29.81 2.21
N THR A 341 1.04 28.90 1.24
CA THR A 341 0.30 27.64 1.38
C THR A 341 0.94 26.54 0.54
N ALA A 342 0.61 25.29 0.85
CA ALA A 342 0.93 24.14 -0.01
C ALA A 342 -0.24 23.15 0.02
N THR A 343 -0.62 22.62 -1.14
CA THR A 343 -1.65 21.58 -1.24
C THR A 343 -0.98 20.22 -1.34
N VAL A 344 -1.25 19.34 -0.37
CA VAL A 344 -0.63 18.02 -0.24
C VAL A 344 -1.62 16.96 -0.70
N SER A 345 -1.21 16.15 -1.67
CA SER A 345 -2.00 15.01 -2.18
C SER A 345 -1.32 13.70 -1.83
N PHE A 346 -2.08 12.67 -1.50
CA PHE A 346 -1.58 11.37 -1.06
C PHE A 346 -2.61 10.27 -1.30
N ASP A 347 -2.14 9.03 -1.37
CA ASP A 347 -3.00 7.84 -1.39
C ASP A 347 -3.22 7.32 0.03
N ALA A 348 -4.41 6.76 0.25
CA ALA A 348 -4.74 6.10 1.51
C ALA A 348 -3.76 4.92 1.79
N PRO A 349 -3.58 4.54 3.05
CA PRO A 349 -2.90 3.31 3.44
C PRO A 349 -3.38 2.10 2.63
N THR A 350 -2.47 1.23 2.21
CA THR A 350 -2.82 -0.04 1.54
C THR A 350 -3.54 -1.01 2.46
N SER A 351 -3.34 -0.88 3.78
CA SER A 351 -4.10 -1.56 4.81
C SER A 351 -4.56 -0.57 5.87
N ASP A 352 -5.84 -0.61 6.20
CA ASP A 352 -6.43 0.11 7.32
C ASP A 352 -6.18 -0.60 8.67
N GLY A 353 -5.43 -1.70 8.68
CA GLY A 353 -5.18 -2.51 9.87
C GLY A 353 -6.43 -3.29 10.33
N GLY A 354 -7.44 -3.44 9.47
CA GLY A 354 -8.71 -4.06 9.80
C GLY A 354 -9.69 -3.13 10.50
N SER A 355 -9.37 -1.85 10.72
CA SER A 355 -10.30 -0.86 11.29
C SER A 355 -10.33 0.43 10.48
N ALA A 356 -11.52 1.01 10.31
CA ALA A 356 -11.72 2.15 9.43
C ALA A 356 -10.86 3.36 9.83
N ILE A 357 -10.27 4.02 8.83
CA ILE A 357 -9.47 5.22 9.03
C ILE A 357 -10.41 6.39 9.37
N THR A 358 -10.12 7.08 10.47
CA THR A 358 -10.93 8.18 11.02
C THR A 358 -10.30 9.55 10.83
N LEU A 359 -8.97 9.63 10.65
CA LEU A 359 -8.26 10.90 10.52
C LEU A 359 -6.95 10.77 9.74
N TYR A 360 -6.62 11.80 8.95
CA TYR A 360 -5.29 12.05 8.41
C TYR A 360 -4.68 13.30 9.04
N THR A 361 -3.39 13.25 9.36
CA THR A 361 -2.61 14.40 9.84
C THR A 361 -1.45 14.65 8.90
N VAL A 362 -1.43 15.81 8.26
CA VAL A 362 -0.33 16.30 7.42
C VAL A 362 0.57 17.20 8.26
N THR A 363 1.89 16.98 8.23
CA THR A 363 2.88 17.75 9.00
C THR A 363 3.96 18.30 8.07
N SER A 364 4.28 19.59 8.18
CA SER A 364 5.36 20.21 7.41
C SER A 364 6.73 20.11 8.12
N SER A 365 7.78 20.08 7.32
CA SER A 365 9.16 20.33 7.77
C SER A 365 9.85 21.28 6.79
N PRO A 366 10.45 22.40 7.24
CA PRO A 366 10.58 22.84 8.64
C PRO A 366 9.26 23.43 9.21
N GLY A 367 9.28 23.80 10.50
CA GLY A 367 8.20 24.54 11.16
C GLY A 367 7.11 23.72 11.84
N GLY A 368 6.92 22.44 11.45
CA GLY A 368 5.97 21.55 12.13
C GLY A 368 4.50 21.98 12.00
N PHE A 369 4.14 22.71 10.95
CA PHE A 369 2.75 23.11 10.71
C PHE A 369 1.91 21.87 10.44
N THR A 370 0.81 21.71 11.16
CA THR A 370 -0.07 20.54 11.03
C THR A 370 -1.45 20.91 10.50
N ARG A 371 -2.02 20.03 9.69
CA ARG A 371 -3.40 20.10 9.21
C ARG A 371 -4.01 18.72 9.30
N THR A 372 -5.18 18.60 9.92
CA THR A 372 -5.93 17.35 10.00
C THR A 372 -7.09 17.34 9.01
N SER A 373 -7.47 16.15 8.55
CA SER A 373 -8.63 15.93 7.69
C SER A 373 -9.30 14.60 8.01
N THR A 374 -10.63 14.60 8.12
CA THR A 374 -11.46 13.38 8.20
C THR A 374 -11.78 12.82 6.82
N THR A 375 -11.55 13.61 5.77
CA THR A 375 -11.66 13.17 4.37
C THR A 375 -10.28 12.92 3.79
N ALA A 376 -10.20 12.07 2.78
CA ALA A 376 -8.95 11.76 2.10
C ALA A 376 -8.38 13.01 1.37
N SER A 377 -7.22 12.82 0.74
CA SER A 377 -6.53 13.79 -0.11
C SER A 377 -7.45 14.54 -1.11
N PRO A 378 -7.18 15.83 -1.41
CA PRO A 378 -6.01 16.63 -0.99
C PRO A 378 -6.24 17.47 0.29
N VAL A 379 -5.14 17.84 0.96
CA VAL A 379 -5.14 18.65 2.18
C VAL A 379 -4.23 19.87 2.01
N THR A 380 -4.76 21.08 2.19
CA THR A 380 -3.98 22.32 2.10
C THR A 380 -3.40 22.72 3.46
N VAL A 381 -2.09 22.92 3.54
CA VAL A 381 -1.38 23.49 4.70
C VAL A 381 -1.23 25.00 4.47
N THR A 382 -1.55 25.80 5.48
CA THR A 382 -1.55 27.27 5.42
C THR A 382 -0.59 27.87 6.45
N GLY A 383 -0.19 29.13 6.27
CA GLY A 383 0.72 29.82 7.21
C GLY A 383 2.20 29.54 6.92
N LEU A 384 2.51 29.07 5.71
CA LEU A 384 3.88 28.84 5.27
C LEU A 384 4.54 30.17 4.85
N THR A 385 5.85 30.25 5.00
CA THR A 385 6.62 31.44 4.61
C THR A 385 7.05 31.32 3.14
N ASN A 386 6.70 32.32 2.32
CA ASN A 386 7.17 32.37 0.93
C ASN A 386 8.71 32.45 0.87
N GLY A 387 9.31 31.72 -0.07
CA GLY A 387 10.76 31.59 -0.22
C GLY A 387 11.39 30.51 0.66
N THR A 388 10.66 29.92 1.61
CA THR A 388 11.14 28.79 2.42
C THR A 388 10.72 27.47 1.78
N ALA A 389 11.66 26.55 1.61
CA ALA A 389 11.39 25.21 1.08
C ALA A 389 10.79 24.31 2.18
N TYR A 390 9.68 23.62 1.89
CA TYR A 390 8.99 22.70 2.81
C TYR A 390 8.84 21.31 2.20
N THR A 391 8.81 20.30 3.07
CA THR A 391 8.41 18.91 2.78
C THR A 391 7.26 18.52 3.70
N PHE A 392 6.45 17.53 3.33
CA PHE A 392 5.26 17.15 4.07
C PHE A 392 5.19 15.63 4.28
N THR A 393 4.85 15.20 5.50
CA THR A 393 4.52 13.81 5.81
C THR A 393 3.06 13.68 6.23
N VAL A 394 2.48 12.50 6.04
CA VAL A 394 1.08 12.20 6.38
C VAL A 394 1.01 10.99 7.29
N VAL A 395 0.18 11.06 8.32
CA VAL A 395 -0.15 9.96 9.25
C VAL A 395 -1.64 9.68 9.16
N ALA A 396 -2.01 8.42 9.00
CA ALA A 396 -3.40 7.96 9.11
C ALA A 396 -3.69 7.48 10.54
N LYS A 397 -4.93 7.59 10.99
CA LYS A 397 -5.39 7.11 12.30
C LYS A 397 -6.62 6.25 12.12
N ASN A 398 -6.65 5.09 12.75
CA ASN A 398 -7.86 4.33 13.00
C ASN A 398 -8.13 4.26 14.51
N SER A 399 -9.07 3.42 14.91
CA SER A 399 -9.41 3.24 16.31
C SER A 399 -8.35 2.55 17.17
N VAL A 400 -7.43 1.80 16.56
CA VAL A 400 -6.26 1.23 17.26
C VAL A 400 -5.20 2.29 17.52
N GLY A 401 -4.99 3.22 16.58
CA GLY A 401 -4.04 4.31 16.72
C GLY A 401 -3.52 4.86 15.42
N ASN A 402 -2.37 5.52 15.50
CA ASN A 402 -1.73 6.19 14.37
C ASN A 402 -0.81 5.24 13.61
N SER A 403 -0.82 5.35 12.28
CA SER A 403 0.18 4.74 11.41
C SER A 403 1.57 5.33 11.65
N ALA A 404 2.59 4.68 11.09
CA ALA A 404 3.85 5.37 10.83
C ALA A 404 3.63 6.57 9.90
N ALA A 405 4.50 7.57 9.98
CA ALA A 405 4.51 8.68 9.03
C ALA A 405 4.87 8.18 7.63
N SER A 406 4.23 8.74 6.60
CA SER A 406 4.59 8.52 5.21
C SER A 406 6.03 8.94 4.93
N VAL A 407 6.55 8.49 3.78
CA VAL A 407 7.70 9.16 3.17
C VAL A 407 7.33 10.62 2.92
N ALA A 408 8.29 11.53 3.15
CA ALA A 408 8.08 12.96 2.92
C ALA A 408 7.88 13.27 1.44
N SER A 409 7.04 14.25 1.14
CA SER A 409 6.86 14.77 -0.22
C SER A 409 8.17 15.31 -0.79
N GLY A 410 8.20 15.50 -2.11
CA GLY A 410 9.17 16.40 -2.73
C GLY A 410 9.12 17.80 -2.10
N SER A 411 10.27 18.49 -2.11
CA SER A 411 10.35 19.84 -1.54
C SER A 411 9.64 20.85 -2.43
N VAL A 412 8.83 21.72 -1.83
CA VAL A 412 8.15 22.82 -2.51
C VAL A 412 8.39 24.13 -1.80
N THR A 413 8.54 25.21 -2.56
CA THR A 413 8.78 26.55 -2.04
C THR A 413 7.59 27.44 -2.36
N PRO A 414 6.73 27.77 -1.38
CA PRO A 414 5.68 28.76 -1.54
C PRO A 414 6.25 30.07 -2.08
N ALA A 415 5.53 30.71 -3.00
CA ALA A 415 5.93 31.96 -3.60
C ALA A 415 4.72 32.84 -3.87
N ALA A 416 4.93 34.15 -3.81
CA ALA A 416 3.92 35.09 -4.30
C ALA A 416 3.81 34.93 -5.83
N PRO A 417 2.60 35.08 -6.40
CA PRO A 417 2.42 35.08 -7.85
C PRO A 417 3.19 36.25 -8.48
N ILE A 418 3.82 36.01 -9.63
CA ILE A 418 4.48 37.04 -10.44
C ILE A 418 3.48 37.66 -11.43
N SER A 419 3.70 38.92 -11.81
CA SER A 419 2.92 39.68 -12.80
C SER A 419 3.85 40.33 -13.84
N VAL A 420 3.33 40.82 -14.96
CA VAL A 420 4.14 41.50 -15.98
C VAL A 420 4.69 42.84 -15.45
N PRO A 421 5.84 43.35 -15.95
CA PRO A 421 6.37 44.64 -15.52
C PRO A 421 5.45 45.80 -15.94
N SER A 422 5.59 46.94 -15.26
CA SER A 422 5.06 48.21 -15.76
C SER A 422 5.79 48.65 -17.05
N ALA A 423 5.23 49.59 -17.82
CA ALA A 423 5.91 50.11 -19.01
C ALA A 423 7.17 50.91 -18.64
N PRO A 424 8.28 50.81 -19.41
CA PRO A 424 9.43 51.72 -19.30
C PRO A 424 9.03 53.18 -19.52
N THR A 425 9.75 54.11 -18.90
CA THR A 425 9.43 55.56 -18.94
C THR A 425 10.62 56.38 -19.46
N ASN A 426 10.40 57.68 -19.69
CA ASN A 426 11.44 58.64 -20.08
C ASN A 426 12.26 58.23 -21.33
N VAL A 427 11.58 57.65 -22.32
CA VAL A 427 12.22 57.20 -23.56
C VAL A 427 12.67 58.43 -24.38
N THR A 428 13.95 58.49 -24.69
CA THR A 428 14.60 59.55 -25.48
C THR A 428 15.54 58.93 -26.51
N ALA A 429 15.76 59.60 -27.63
CA ALA A 429 16.61 59.10 -28.71
C ALA A 429 17.60 60.17 -29.20
N ILE A 430 18.81 59.73 -29.56
CA ILE A 430 19.87 60.54 -30.16
C ILE A 430 20.29 59.91 -31.50
N ALA A 431 20.32 60.70 -32.56
CA ALA A 431 20.68 60.25 -33.91
C ALA A 431 22.19 59.96 -34.05
N GLY A 432 22.52 58.85 -34.73
CA GLY A 432 23.86 58.50 -35.22
C GLY A 432 23.92 58.41 -36.75
N ASN A 433 24.93 57.72 -37.29
CA ASN A 433 25.04 57.45 -38.73
C ASN A 433 24.43 56.07 -39.05
N GLY A 434 23.24 56.04 -39.64
CA GLY A 434 22.47 54.81 -39.86
C GLY A 434 22.01 54.13 -38.56
N THR A 435 22.09 54.84 -37.44
CA THR A 435 21.78 54.32 -36.09
C THR A 435 21.07 55.38 -35.24
N ALA A 436 20.44 54.95 -34.16
CA ALA A 436 19.94 55.82 -33.10
C ALA A 436 20.20 55.16 -31.73
N THR A 437 20.68 55.94 -30.77
CA THR A 437 20.86 55.50 -29.39
C THR A 437 19.64 55.92 -28.58
N VAL A 438 18.91 54.95 -28.04
CA VAL A 438 17.66 55.13 -27.30
C VAL A 438 17.92 54.91 -25.81
N SER A 439 17.66 55.94 -25.01
CA SER A 439 17.78 55.93 -23.56
C SER A 439 16.39 55.89 -22.92
N PHE A 440 16.22 55.16 -21.83
CA PHE A 440 14.97 55.03 -21.10
C PHE A 440 15.22 54.69 -19.63
N ASP A 441 14.23 54.92 -18.78
CA ASP A 441 14.21 54.47 -17.39
C ASP A 441 13.53 53.10 -17.27
N ALA A 442 13.99 52.30 -16.30
CA ALA A 442 13.39 51.01 -15.99
C ALA A 442 11.94 51.19 -15.49
N PRO A 443 11.07 50.17 -15.67
CA PRO A 443 9.74 50.12 -15.07
C PRO A 443 9.75 50.41 -13.57
N THR A 444 8.73 51.10 -13.09
CA THR A 444 8.53 51.36 -11.65
C THR A 444 8.23 50.11 -10.83
N SER A 445 7.72 49.05 -11.49
CA SER A 445 7.56 47.72 -10.92
C SER A 445 8.00 46.69 -11.95
N ASP A 446 8.78 45.72 -11.50
CA ASP A 446 9.18 44.54 -12.26
C ASP A 446 8.16 43.40 -12.13
N GLY A 447 7.01 43.62 -11.49
CA GLY A 447 5.97 42.61 -11.31
C GLY A 447 6.38 41.43 -10.40
N GLY A 448 7.45 41.56 -9.62
CA GLY A 448 7.94 40.51 -8.71
C GLY A 448 8.85 39.47 -9.36
N SER A 449 9.29 39.70 -10.60
CA SER A 449 10.27 38.88 -11.31
C SER A 449 11.24 39.77 -12.08
N ALA A 450 12.54 39.45 -12.04
CA ALA A 450 13.57 40.26 -12.68
C ALA A 450 13.29 40.46 -14.18
N ILE A 451 13.51 41.69 -14.66
CA ILE A 451 13.42 42.01 -16.09
C ILE A 451 14.58 41.32 -16.82
N THR A 452 14.22 40.51 -17.82
CA THR A 452 15.14 39.68 -18.62
C THR A 452 15.49 40.32 -19.95
N LEU A 453 14.63 41.20 -20.48
CA LEU A 453 14.80 41.81 -21.80
C LEU A 453 14.11 43.16 -21.90
N TYR A 454 14.79 44.13 -22.51
CA TYR A 454 14.19 45.34 -23.08
C TYR A 454 14.18 45.23 -24.60
N THR A 455 13.03 45.51 -25.22
CA THR A 455 12.87 45.58 -26.68
C THR A 455 12.52 47.00 -27.07
N VAL A 456 13.38 47.64 -27.86
CA VAL A 456 13.18 48.95 -28.44
C VAL A 456 12.72 48.78 -29.88
N THR A 457 11.61 49.42 -30.28
CA THR A 457 11.03 49.31 -31.63
C THR A 457 10.91 50.68 -32.27
N SER A 458 11.39 50.82 -33.50
CA SER A 458 11.30 52.06 -34.28
C SER A 458 9.98 52.19 -35.06
N SER A 459 9.54 53.43 -35.25
CA SER A 459 8.47 53.80 -36.17
C SER A 459 8.89 55.04 -36.98
N PRO A 460 8.83 55.00 -38.33
CA PRO A 460 8.35 53.90 -39.17
C PRO A 460 9.35 52.73 -39.27
N GLY A 461 8.94 51.61 -39.84
CA GLY A 461 9.84 50.52 -40.24
C GLY A 461 10.02 49.36 -39.25
N GLY A 462 9.65 49.51 -37.98
CA GLY A 462 9.60 48.40 -37.03
C GLY A 462 10.95 47.76 -36.70
N ILE A 463 12.07 48.45 -36.97
CA ILE A 463 13.43 47.96 -36.68
C ILE A 463 13.63 47.91 -35.17
N THR A 464 14.10 46.78 -34.66
CA THR A 464 14.24 46.51 -33.23
C THR A 464 15.68 46.50 -32.74
N GLY A 465 15.90 46.99 -31.52
CA GLY A 465 17.12 46.75 -30.74
C GLY A 465 16.77 46.15 -29.38
N THR A 466 17.66 45.33 -28.82
CA THR A 466 17.41 44.64 -27.54
C THR A 466 18.55 44.81 -26.54
N SER A 467 18.25 44.80 -25.24
CA SER A 467 19.25 44.79 -24.16
C SER A 467 18.80 43.94 -22.98
N THR A 468 19.76 43.26 -22.36
CA THR A 468 19.60 42.48 -21.12
C THR A 468 20.17 43.19 -19.89
N THR A 469 20.89 44.30 -20.07
CA THR A 469 21.61 45.03 -19.01
C THR A 469 21.08 46.45 -18.76
N ALA A 470 19.91 46.76 -19.33
CA ALA A 470 19.23 48.07 -19.33
C ALA A 470 19.79 49.12 -20.34
N SER A 471 19.24 50.33 -20.26
CA SER A 471 19.50 51.51 -21.12
C SER A 471 20.96 51.99 -21.09
N PRO A 472 21.51 52.53 -22.20
CA PRO A 472 20.87 52.79 -23.49
C PRO A 472 20.98 51.63 -24.49
N VAL A 473 20.10 51.61 -25.50
CA VAL A 473 20.07 50.63 -26.60
C VAL A 473 20.36 51.33 -27.93
N THR A 474 21.31 50.83 -28.70
CA THR A 474 21.56 51.34 -30.06
C THR A 474 20.80 50.52 -31.10
N VAL A 475 19.88 51.16 -31.81
CA VAL A 475 19.17 50.59 -32.96
C VAL A 475 19.97 50.89 -34.22
N THR A 476 20.27 49.87 -35.02
CA THR A 476 21.10 49.96 -36.24
C THR A 476 20.27 49.64 -37.49
N GLY A 477 20.77 50.00 -38.67
CA GLY A 477 20.07 49.75 -39.94
C GLY A 477 19.00 50.79 -40.27
N LEU A 478 19.05 51.96 -39.63
CA LEU A 478 18.14 53.07 -39.92
C LEU A 478 18.57 53.80 -41.20
N THR A 479 17.60 54.34 -41.93
CA THR A 479 17.89 55.13 -43.15
C THR A 479 18.23 56.57 -42.78
N ASN A 480 19.41 57.06 -43.18
CA ASN A 480 19.80 58.45 -42.99
C ASN A 480 18.81 59.41 -43.68
N GLY A 481 18.45 60.49 -43.00
CA GLY A 481 17.47 61.48 -43.47
C GLY A 481 16.00 61.08 -43.30
N THR A 482 15.70 59.88 -42.79
CA THR A 482 14.34 59.48 -42.38
C THR A 482 14.15 59.73 -40.88
N GLU A 483 13.03 60.34 -40.49
CA GLU A 483 12.70 60.60 -39.10
C GLU A 483 12.10 59.34 -38.43
N TYR A 484 12.60 58.99 -37.24
CA TYR A 484 12.13 57.85 -36.44
C TYR A 484 11.76 58.27 -35.02
N THR A 485 10.76 57.60 -34.45
CA THR A 485 10.45 57.56 -33.01
C THR A 485 10.59 56.14 -32.49
N PHE A 486 10.80 55.96 -31.19
CA PHE A 486 11.07 54.65 -30.58
C PHE A 486 10.18 54.39 -29.36
N THR A 487 9.64 53.17 -29.24
CA THR A 487 8.94 52.67 -28.04
C THR A 487 9.72 51.52 -27.42
N VAL A 488 9.53 51.29 -26.12
CA VAL A 488 10.25 50.28 -25.34
C VAL A 488 9.27 49.39 -24.57
N VAL A 489 9.55 48.08 -24.55
CA VAL A 489 8.85 47.06 -23.75
C VAL A 489 9.85 46.35 -22.86
N ALA A 490 9.52 46.16 -21.58
CA ALA A 490 10.28 45.33 -20.65
C ALA A 490 9.63 43.95 -20.49
N THR A 491 10.41 42.87 -20.38
CA THR A 491 9.90 41.50 -20.25
C THR A 491 10.50 40.81 -19.04
N ASN A 492 9.67 40.21 -18.17
CA ASN A 492 10.11 39.34 -17.06
C ASN A 492 9.55 37.91 -17.25
N GLY A 493 9.67 37.06 -16.21
CA GLY A 493 9.16 35.69 -16.25
C GLY A 493 7.63 35.54 -16.43
N ALA A 494 6.84 36.60 -16.23
CA ALA A 494 5.39 36.61 -16.46
C ALA A 494 5.00 37.06 -17.87
N GLY A 495 5.90 37.74 -18.60
CA GLY A 495 5.65 38.24 -19.95
C GLY A 495 6.01 39.72 -20.14
N PRO A 496 5.64 40.29 -21.30
CA PRO A 496 5.96 41.68 -21.67
C PRO A 496 5.07 42.70 -20.97
N SER A 497 5.64 43.86 -20.67
CA SER A 497 4.93 45.05 -20.20
C SER A 497 4.06 45.65 -21.31
N PRO A 498 3.12 46.56 -20.98
CA PRO A 498 2.60 47.53 -21.94
C PRO A 498 3.75 48.32 -22.60
N THR A 499 3.55 48.77 -23.84
CA THR A 499 4.49 49.64 -24.57
C THR A 499 4.61 51.02 -23.91
N SER A 500 5.83 51.55 -23.85
CA SER A 500 6.09 52.93 -23.42
C SER A 500 5.46 53.98 -24.34
N SER A 501 5.40 55.23 -23.87
CA SER A 501 5.25 56.39 -24.77
C SER A 501 6.42 56.47 -25.76
N PRO A 502 6.20 56.98 -26.99
CA PRO A 502 7.27 57.15 -27.98
C PRO A 502 8.32 58.17 -27.55
N SER A 503 9.56 57.99 -28.00
CA SER A 503 10.65 58.95 -27.84
C SER A 503 10.41 60.26 -28.61
N ASN A 504 11.29 61.25 -28.39
CA ASN A 504 11.46 62.37 -29.33
C ASN A 504 11.86 61.85 -30.72
N PRO A 505 11.43 62.51 -31.82
CA PRO A 505 11.83 62.16 -33.17
C PRO A 505 13.32 62.45 -33.42
N VAL A 506 13.98 61.60 -34.20
CA VAL A 506 15.39 61.75 -34.62
C VAL A 506 15.62 61.33 -36.07
N SER A 507 16.56 61.99 -36.76
CA SER A 507 16.94 61.68 -38.15
C SER A 507 18.45 61.33 -38.24
N PRO A 508 18.82 60.06 -38.51
CA PRO A 508 20.22 59.66 -38.69
C PRO A 508 20.94 60.40 -39.83
N ARG A 509 22.25 60.66 -39.70
CA ARG A 509 23.05 61.40 -40.70
C ARG A 509 24.52 60.93 -40.78
N ASN A 510 25.11 61.02 -41.97
CA ASN A 510 26.52 60.65 -42.22
C ASN A 510 27.50 61.57 -41.47
N SER A 511 28.44 60.99 -40.73
CA SER A 511 29.58 61.70 -40.13
C SER A 511 30.64 61.97 -41.21
N SER A 512 31.05 63.22 -41.38
CA SER A 512 32.13 63.62 -42.30
C SER A 512 33.49 63.04 -41.87
N SER A 513 34.21 62.49 -42.85
CA SER A 513 35.47 61.73 -42.75
C SER A 513 36.68 62.51 -42.20
N GLY A 514 37.43 61.89 -41.28
CA GLY A 514 38.80 62.26 -40.92
C GLY A 514 39.74 61.05 -41.04
N SER A 515 40.77 61.17 -41.89
CA SER A 515 41.79 60.16 -42.24
C SER A 515 42.94 60.04 -41.23
N SER A 516 43.59 58.85 -41.21
CA SER A 516 45.03 58.52 -41.01
C SER A 516 45.16 57.20 -40.21
N SER A 517 46.17 56.32 -40.33
CA SER A 517 47.32 56.08 -41.21
C SER A 517 47.93 54.72 -40.80
N SER A 518 48.59 54.04 -41.75
CA SER A 518 49.45 52.85 -41.70
C SER A 518 50.51 52.79 -40.57
N ASN A 519 50.87 51.58 -40.10
CA ASN A 519 52.26 51.04 -40.06
C ASN A 519 52.36 49.55 -39.62
N ASN A 520 53.31 48.81 -40.22
CA ASN A 520 53.75 47.43 -39.95
C ASN A 520 55.31 47.44 -39.94
N GLY A 521 56.08 46.83 -39.04
CA GLY A 521 55.75 45.90 -37.96
C GLY A 521 56.92 45.69 -36.98
N SER A 522 56.71 44.71 -36.09
CA SER A 522 57.53 44.30 -34.93
C SER A 522 57.19 44.95 -33.60
N ILE A 523 55.89 44.96 -33.29
CA ILE A 523 55.36 44.60 -31.98
C ILE A 523 54.28 43.57 -32.31
N SER A 524 54.30 42.39 -31.69
CA SER A 524 53.21 41.41 -31.81
C SER A 524 51.99 41.97 -31.08
N SER A 525 51.36 42.99 -31.65
CA SER A 525 50.06 43.48 -31.19
C SER A 525 49.18 42.25 -31.04
N PRO A 526 48.66 41.96 -29.84
CA PRO A 526 47.88 40.76 -29.65
C PRO A 526 46.71 40.77 -30.63
N ILE A 527 46.51 39.66 -31.33
CA ILE A 527 45.37 39.53 -32.24
C ILE A 527 44.17 39.15 -31.38
N TYR A 528 43.13 39.99 -31.38
CA TYR A 528 41.93 39.81 -30.56
C TYR A 528 40.76 39.29 -31.38
N SER A 529 39.98 38.39 -30.80
CA SER A 529 38.67 37.99 -31.31
C SER A 529 37.64 37.87 -30.20
N THR A 530 36.42 38.35 -30.44
CA THR A 530 35.28 38.28 -29.50
C THR A 530 34.18 37.34 -29.96
N ASN A 531 34.30 36.73 -31.14
CA ASN A 531 33.30 35.83 -31.72
C ASN A 531 33.66 34.34 -31.54
N GLY A 532 34.62 34.03 -30.66
CA GLY A 532 35.10 32.67 -30.43
C GLY A 532 36.07 32.13 -31.48
N LYS A 533 36.29 32.81 -32.62
CA LYS A 533 37.14 32.31 -33.71
C LYS A 533 38.37 33.16 -33.93
N LEU A 534 39.56 32.56 -33.92
CA LEU A 534 40.84 33.27 -34.07
C LEU A 534 41.86 32.43 -34.86
N THR A 535 42.56 33.06 -35.82
CA THR A 535 43.68 32.46 -36.54
C THR A 535 44.97 33.20 -36.19
N LEU A 536 45.97 32.48 -35.70
CA LEU A 536 47.24 33.02 -35.24
C LEU A 536 48.41 32.51 -36.09
N PRO A 537 49.17 33.40 -36.74
CA PRO A 537 50.45 33.05 -37.36
C PRO A 537 51.48 32.58 -36.32
N VAL A 538 52.45 31.77 -36.78
CA VAL A 538 53.58 31.32 -35.93
C VAL A 538 54.29 32.52 -35.29
N GLY A 539 54.53 32.44 -33.98
CA GLY A 539 55.24 33.47 -33.22
C GLY A 539 54.39 34.64 -32.72
N SER A 540 53.11 34.71 -33.06
CA SER A 540 52.20 35.80 -32.63
C SER A 540 51.64 35.60 -31.22
N ILE A 541 51.23 36.70 -30.57
CA ILE A 541 50.42 36.70 -29.34
C ILE A 541 48.94 36.79 -29.77
N GLY A 542 48.07 36.03 -29.11
CA GLY A 542 46.64 36.03 -29.43
C GLY A 542 45.75 36.02 -28.20
N GLU A 543 44.57 36.61 -28.32
CA GLU A 543 43.50 36.53 -27.33
C GLU A 543 42.15 36.29 -28.02
N VAL A 544 41.46 35.24 -27.61
CA VAL A 544 40.14 34.90 -28.15
C VAL A 544 39.14 34.77 -27.01
N SER A 545 37.94 35.30 -27.23
CA SER A 545 36.83 35.22 -26.29
C SER A 545 35.53 34.90 -26.99
N LEU A 546 34.61 34.27 -26.27
CA LEU A 546 33.23 34.03 -26.69
C LEU A 546 32.30 34.55 -25.60
N ASP A 547 31.37 35.43 -25.97
CA ASP A 547 30.33 36.03 -25.10
C ASP A 547 30.86 36.60 -23.77
N GLN A 548 32.13 37.03 -23.74
CA GLN A 548 32.84 37.49 -22.53
C GLN A 548 32.88 36.49 -21.37
N ALA A 549 32.50 35.23 -21.60
CA ALA A 549 32.38 34.22 -20.56
C ALA A 549 33.62 33.29 -20.49
N ILE A 550 34.36 33.18 -21.59
CA ILE A 550 35.62 32.44 -21.69
C ILE A 550 36.63 33.26 -22.50
N PHE A 551 37.88 33.27 -22.04
CA PHE A 551 39.01 33.94 -22.68
C PHE A 551 40.20 32.99 -22.72
N ILE A 552 40.90 32.96 -23.85
CA ILE A 552 42.15 32.20 -24.01
C ILE A 552 43.22 33.17 -24.50
N ARG A 553 44.31 33.30 -23.73
CA ARG A 553 45.47 34.11 -24.08
C ARG A 553 46.64 33.20 -24.44
N ILE A 554 47.05 33.25 -25.71
CA ILE A 554 48.17 32.49 -26.26
C ILE A 554 49.45 33.35 -26.24
N PRO A 555 50.52 32.94 -25.55
CA PRO A 555 51.78 33.68 -25.57
C PRO A 555 52.54 33.48 -26.88
N ALA A 556 53.46 34.40 -27.17
CA ALA A 556 54.32 34.30 -28.35
C ALA A 556 55.14 32.99 -28.34
N ASN A 557 55.23 32.38 -29.53
CA ASN A 557 55.95 31.12 -29.78
C ASN A 557 55.40 29.90 -29.02
N ALA A 558 54.08 29.87 -28.75
CA ALA A 558 53.42 28.71 -28.13
C ALA A 558 53.38 27.46 -29.03
N THR A 559 53.53 27.60 -30.36
CA THR A 559 53.46 26.51 -31.33
C THR A 559 54.45 26.73 -32.49
N SER A 560 54.86 25.66 -33.16
CA SER A 560 55.68 25.68 -34.38
C SER A 560 54.87 25.66 -35.70
N LYS A 561 53.54 25.69 -35.61
CA LYS A 561 52.61 25.77 -36.75
C LYS A 561 51.56 26.87 -36.50
N PRO A 562 50.96 27.48 -37.53
CA PRO A 562 49.84 28.40 -37.33
C PRO A 562 48.73 27.75 -36.50
N LEU A 563 48.12 28.50 -35.59
CA LEU A 563 47.07 28.02 -34.70
C LEU A 563 45.72 28.55 -35.16
N GLU A 564 44.73 27.68 -35.30
CA GLU A 564 43.34 28.07 -35.40
C GLU A 564 42.66 27.73 -34.06
N ILE A 565 41.88 28.65 -33.53
CA ILE A 565 41.10 28.43 -32.32
C ILE A 565 39.66 28.73 -32.66
N ASN A 566 38.78 27.78 -32.38
CA ASN A 566 37.34 27.96 -32.42
C ASN A 566 36.75 27.55 -31.07
N ILE A 567 36.22 28.51 -30.34
CA ILE A 567 35.51 28.30 -29.09
C ILE A 567 34.02 28.23 -29.41
N GLU A 568 33.38 27.14 -29.03
CA GLU A 568 31.95 26.95 -29.18
C GLU A 568 31.31 26.66 -27.83
N LYS A 569 30.12 27.22 -27.61
CA LYS A 569 29.30 26.91 -26.45
C LYS A 569 28.55 25.61 -26.71
N VAL A 570 28.75 24.60 -25.86
CA VAL A 570 28.07 23.32 -26.01
C VAL A 570 26.58 23.49 -25.67
N SER A 571 25.70 23.28 -26.66
CA SER A 571 24.27 23.56 -26.50
C SER A 571 23.52 22.49 -25.69
N ASN A 572 24.03 21.25 -25.65
CA ASN A 572 23.46 20.16 -24.85
C ASN A 572 24.50 19.61 -23.86
N THR A 573 24.40 20.04 -22.60
CA THR A 573 25.38 19.71 -21.55
C THR A 573 24.90 18.63 -20.58
N GLN A 574 23.61 18.27 -20.59
CA GLN A 574 23.05 17.22 -19.74
C GLN A 574 23.80 15.88 -19.77
N PRO A 575 24.23 15.33 -20.93
CA PRO A 575 24.94 14.04 -20.96
C PRO A 575 26.38 14.12 -20.44
N LEU A 576 26.91 15.31 -20.17
CA LEU A 576 28.28 15.52 -19.68
C LEU A 576 28.38 15.53 -18.15
N PHE A 577 27.26 15.68 -17.44
CA PHE A 577 27.20 15.71 -15.98
C PHE A 577 26.47 14.47 -15.49
N ALA A 578 27.21 13.50 -14.98
CA ALA A 578 26.64 12.22 -14.60
C ALA A 578 26.20 12.19 -13.13
N HIS A 579 26.69 13.10 -12.28
CA HIS A 579 26.67 12.94 -10.82
C HIS A 579 26.13 14.17 -10.07
N ASN A 580 25.15 14.87 -10.66
CA ASN A 580 24.58 16.13 -10.13
C ASN A 580 25.66 17.20 -9.83
N GLU A 581 26.77 17.17 -10.57
CA GLU A 581 27.79 18.20 -10.47
C GLU A 581 27.17 19.56 -10.77
N VAL A 582 27.49 20.58 -9.97
CA VAL A 582 26.90 21.90 -10.09
C VAL A 582 27.80 22.79 -10.97
N PRO A 583 27.42 23.10 -12.24
CA PRO A 583 28.19 23.98 -13.07
C PRO A 583 27.99 25.44 -12.65
N ALA A 584 29.10 26.15 -12.40
CA ALA A 584 29.12 27.58 -12.15
C ALA A 584 29.30 28.41 -13.44
N SER A 585 29.60 27.75 -14.58
CA SER A 585 29.68 28.34 -15.93
C SER A 585 28.97 27.47 -16.98
N SER A 586 28.86 27.96 -18.22
CA SER A 586 28.55 27.09 -19.36
C SER A 586 29.73 26.16 -19.69
N VAL A 587 29.46 25.11 -20.48
CA VAL A 587 30.49 24.22 -21.04
C VAL A 587 30.94 24.76 -22.40
N TYR A 588 32.25 24.89 -22.58
CA TYR A 588 32.85 25.34 -23.83
C TYR A 588 33.71 24.24 -24.44
N ASP A 589 33.60 24.07 -25.75
CA ASP A 589 34.47 23.21 -26.54
C ASP A 589 35.43 24.10 -27.34
N VAL A 590 36.71 23.72 -27.37
CA VAL A 590 37.76 24.48 -28.05
C VAL A 590 38.31 23.60 -29.18
N GLN A 591 37.81 23.79 -30.40
CA GLN A 591 38.08 22.92 -31.53
C GLN A 591 38.99 23.55 -32.61
N LYS A 592 39.78 22.66 -33.23
CA LYS A 592 40.36 22.65 -34.61
C LYS A 592 41.82 23.08 -34.81
N ASN A 593 42.62 22.16 -35.36
CA ASN A 593 44.00 22.29 -35.85
C ASN A 593 45.08 22.68 -34.80
N ILE A 594 44.88 22.19 -33.58
CA ILE A 594 45.77 22.43 -32.44
C ILE A 594 46.76 21.24 -32.33
N PRO A 595 48.06 21.49 -32.08
CA PRO A 595 48.99 20.42 -31.67
C PRO A 595 48.53 19.78 -30.36
N GLU A 596 48.72 18.46 -30.19
CA GLU A 596 48.36 17.74 -28.94
C GLU A 596 48.99 18.32 -27.67
N ASN A 597 49.98 19.22 -27.76
CA ASN A 597 50.50 19.99 -26.63
C ASN A 597 51.13 21.30 -27.15
N LEU A 598 50.90 22.41 -26.45
CA LEU A 598 51.62 23.67 -26.68
C LEU A 598 53.06 23.60 -26.13
N LYS A 599 54.00 24.29 -26.78
CA LYS A 599 55.38 24.45 -26.29
C LYS A 599 55.48 25.40 -25.09
N LYS A 600 54.49 26.28 -24.93
CA LYS A 600 54.32 27.17 -23.79
C LYS A 600 52.84 27.17 -23.41
N PRO A 601 52.49 27.10 -22.11
CA PRO A 601 51.09 27.08 -21.71
C PRO A 601 50.39 28.38 -22.09
N ALA A 602 49.10 28.27 -22.35
CA ALA A 602 48.20 29.38 -22.57
C ALA A 602 47.39 29.68 -21.30
N THR A 603 47.06 30.95 -21.07
CA THR A 603 46.21 31.34 -19.95
C THR A 603 44.74 31.19 -20.37
N LEU A 604 44.00 30.28 -19.72
CA LEU A 604 42.56 30.14 -19.81
C LEU A 604 41.89 30.92 -18.68
N VAL A 605 40.92 31.77 -18.99
CA VAL A 605 40.13 32.51 -18.01
C VAL A 605 38.65 32.26 -18.27
N MET A 606 37.92 31.83 -17.24
CA MET A 606 36.47 31.65 -17.31
C MET A 606 35.76 32.52 -16.28
N VAL A 607 34.62 33.08 -16.70
CA VAL A 607 33.71 33.83 -15.84
C VAL A 607 32.66 32.88 -15.32
N PHE A 608 32.43 32.89 -14.01
CA PHE A 608 31.44 32.04 -13.35
C PHE A 608 30.40 32.89 -12.60
N ASN A 609 29.25 32.30 -12.30
CA ASN A 609 28.20 32.94 -11.52
C ASN A 609 28.46 32.77 -10.01
N PRO A 610 28.81 33.84 -9.27
CA PRO A 610 29.15 33.72 -7.85
C PRO A 610 27.94 33.39 -6.95
N ILE A 611 26.71 33.58 -7.43
CA ILE A 611 25.48 33.27 -6.68
C ILE A 611 25.36 31.76 -6.40
N GLN A 612 26.00 30.92 -7.21
CA GLN A 612 25.96 29.47 -7.09
C GLN A 612 26.94 28.91 -6.06
N VAL A 613 27.73 29.75 -5.37
CA VAL A 613 28.83 29.34 -4.49
C VAL A 613 28.57 29.80 -3.05
N ASN A 614 28.35 28.85 -2.14
CA ASN A 614 28.12 29.14 -0.73
C ASN A 614 29.43 29.37 0.05
N SER A 615 29.34 29.83 1.30
CA SER A 615 30.49 30.20 2.14
C SER A 615 31.53 29.09 2.38
N ASN A 616 31.12 27.82 2.34
CA ASN A 616 31.98 26.64 2.52
C ASN A 616 32.44 26.00 1.19
N GLN A 617 32.11 26.62 0.06
CA GLN A 617 32.40 26.11 -1.27
C GLN A 617 33.41 27.02 -1.97
N THR A 618 33.98 26.53 -3.05
CA THR A 618 34.77 27.34 -4.00
C THR A 618 34.48 26.84 -5.41
N VAL A 619 35.19 27.36 -6.40
CA VAL A 619 35.10 26.90 -7.80
C VAL A 619 36.45 26.42 -8.30
N ALA A 620 36.43 25.47 -9.22
CA ALA A 620 37.62 25.06 -9.96
C ALA A 620 37.28 24.83 -11.44
N ILE A 621 38.29 24.98 -12.29
CA ILE A 621 38.18 24.65 -13.72
C ILE A 621 38.39 23.14 -13.88
N PHE A 622 37.53 22.51 -14.67
CA PHE A 622 37.65 21.11 -15.06
C PHE A 622 37.72 20.98 -16.57
N TYR A 623 38.47 19.98 -17.05
CA TYR A 623 38.34 19.50 -18.42
C TYR A 623 37.57 18.18 -18.45
N TYR A 624 36.83 17.93 -19.53
CA TYR A 624 36.09 16.69 -19.70
C TYR A 624 36.95 15.63 -20.39
N ASN A 625 37.16 14.49 -19.72
CA ASN A 625 37.84 13.34 -20.32
C ASN A 625 36.80 12.47 -21.05
N GLU A 626 36.83 12.51 -22.38
CA GLU A 626 35.90 11.76 -23.22
C GLU A 626 36.04 10.24 -23.13
N ALA A 627 37.22 9.73 -22.78
CA ALA A 627 37.47 8.28 -22.68
C ALA A 627 36.88 7.71 -21.39
N THR A 628 37.03 8.41 -20.27
CA THR A 628 36.52 7.99 -18.96
C THR A 628 35.14 8.56 -18.65
N LYS A 629 34.64 9.51 -19.45
CA LYS A 629 33.38 10.24 -19.26
C LYS A 629 33.31 10.98 -17.91
N THR A 630 34.44 11.52 -17.46
CA THR A 630 34.57 12.21 -16.16
C THR A 630 35.17 13.60 -16.29
N TRP A 631 34.78 14.51 -15.39
CA TRP A 631 35.44 15.81 -15.22
C TRP A 631 36.72 15.67 -14.39
N VAL A 632 37.83 16.18 -14.93
CA VAL A 632 39.13 16.16 -14.26
C VAL A 632 39.54 17.59 -13.90
N LYS A 633 39.84 17.81 -12.63
CA LYS A 633 40.21 19.13 -12.09
C LYS A 633 41.54 19.59 -12.67
N ILE A 634 41.64 20.86 -13.04
CA ILE A 634 42.91 21.51 -13.38
C ILE A 634 43.46 22.16 -12.11
N GLU A 635 44.65 21.76 -11.71
CA GLU A 635 45.30 22.30 -10.51
C GLU A 635 45.84 23.73 -10.73
N ASN A 636 46.04 24.46 -9.64
CA ASN A 636 46.61 25.81 -9.61
C ASN A 636 45.75 26.94 -10.23
N GLY A 637 44.42 26.79 -10.26
CA GLY A 637 43.51 27.86 -10.65
C GLY A 637 43.52 29.05 -9.68
N LYS A 638 43.65 30.27 -10.20
CA LYS A 638 43.61 31.53 -9.42
C LYS A 638 42.27 32.22 -9.59
N ILE A 639 41.63 32.57 -8.47
CA ILE A 639 40.32 33.23 -8.43
C ILE A 639 40.49 34.72 -8.11
N GLU A 640 39.95 35.59 -8.97
CA GLU A 640 39.89 37.03 -8.78
C GLU A 640 38.47 37.52 -9.09
N GLY A 641 37.70 37.85 -8.05
CA GLY A 641 36.29 38.21 -8.19
C GLY A 641 35.45 37.04 -8.76
N ASN A 642 34.78 37.27 -9.89
CA ASN A 642 33.98 36.27 -10.60
C ASN A 642 34.75 35.58 -11.75
N ARG A 643 36.09 35.69 -11.77
CA ARG A 643 36.95 35.10 -12.80
C ARG A 643 37.88 34.06 -12.17
N ILE A 644 38.05 32.93 -12.84
CA ILE A 644 39.06 31.93 -12.51
C ILE A 644 40.02 31.76 -13.70
N SER A 645 41.32 31.76 -13.43
CA SER A 645 42.38 31.67 -14.43
C SER A 645 43.31 30.48 -14.17
N VAL A 646 43.74 29.80 -15.22
CA VAL A 646 44.68 28.67 -15.14
C VAL A 646 45.55 28.60 -16.39
N GLU A 647 46.74 28.00 -16.26
CA GLU A 647 47.64 27.73 -17.38
C GLU A 647 47.35 26.34 -17.95
N VAL A 648 47.09 26.24 -19.25
CA VAL A 648 46.80 25.00 -19.96
C VAL A 648 47.74 24.82 -21.15
N ASP A 649 48.26 23.62 -21.34
CA ASP A 649 49.05 23.23 -22.51
C ASP A 649 48.21 22.49 -23.56
N ASN A 650 46.96 22.17 -23.23
CA ASN A 650 46.00 21.48 -24.07
C ASN A 650 44.63 22.15 -24.07
N PHE A 651 43.92 22.05 -25.19
CA PHE A 651 42.59 22.64 -25.36
C PHE A 651 41.56 21.53 -25.56
N MET A 652 40.72 21.36 -24.54
CA MET A 652 39.69 20.32 -24.44
C MET A 652 38.33 21.00 -24.16
N LYS A 653 37.30 20.21 -23.85
CA LYS A 653 36.04 20.75 -23.29
C LYS A 653 36.26 21.20 -21.86
N PHE A 654 35.90 22.44 -21.53
CA PHE A 654 36.09 23.04 -20.21
C PHE A 654 34.78 23.52 -19.58
N ALA A 655 34.72 23.49 -18.25
CA ALA A 655 33.68 24.11 -17.44
C ALA A 655 34.22 24.52 -16.06
N VAL A 656 33.55 25.46 -15.41
CA VAL A 656 33.77 25.78 -13.99
C VAL A 656 32.73 25.01 -13.16
N LEU A 657 33.18 24.21 -12.21
CA LEU A 657 32.30 23.48 -11.27
C LEU A 657 32.44 24.04 -9.86
N VAL A 658 31.34 23.97 -9.10
CA VAL A 658 31.36 24.22 -7.66
C VAL A 658 31.99 23.01 -6.96
N VAL A 659 32.99 23.28 -6.13
CA VAL A 659 33.73 22.25 -5.38
C VAL A 659 33.64 22.52 -3.88
N ASP A 660 33.69 21.44 -3.09
CA ASP A 660 33.82 21.56 -1.64
C ASP A 660 35.22 22.07 -1.27
N ARG A 661 35.29 23.05 -0.36
CA ARG A 661 36.56 23.72 -0.04
C ARG A 661 37.55 22.80 0.68
N ALA A 662 37.10 21.77 1.39
CA ALA A 662 37.96 20.88 2.16
C ALA A 662 38.53 19.74 1.31
N SER A 663 37.72 19.16 0.43
CA SER A 663 38.10 18.03 -0.43
C SER A 663 38.63 18.45 -1.80
N GLY A 664 38.27 19.65 -2.28
CA GLY A 664 38.62 20.13 -3.62
C GLY A 664 37.92 19.38 -4.77
N LEU A 665 36.99 18.49 -4.46
CA LEU A 665 36.21 17.71 -5.43
C LEU A 665 34.90 18.42 -5.79
N PRO A 666 34.36 18.20 -7.01
CA PRO A 666 33.02 18.68 -7.37
C PRO A 666 31.99 18.27 -6.34
N ILE A 667 31.07 19.18 -6.03
CA ILE A 667 29.93 18.83 -5.17
C ILE A 667 29.08 17.83 -5.95
N GLY A 668 28.97 16.62 -5.40
CA GLY A 668 28.39 15.46 -6.08
C GLY A 668 29.40 14.37 -6.50
N ALA A 669 30.71 14.64 -6.43
CA ALA A 669 31.76 13.65 -6.71
C ALA A 669 32.10 12.78 -5.47
N PRO A 670 32.41 11.48 -5.64
CA PRO A 670 32.74 10.60 -4.52
C PRO A 670 34.14 10.90 -3.95
N SER A 671 34.28 10.98 -2.62
CA SER A 671 35.58 11.12 -1.94
C SER A 671 36.27 9.76 -1.71
N ILE A 672 37.60 9.72 -1.84
CA ILE A 672 38.43 8.51 -1.69
C ILE A 672 39.57 8.84 -0.71
N ASP A 673 39.73 8.05 0.36
CA ASP A 673 40.92 8.05 1.23
C ASP A 673 41.31 6.57 1.49
N GLU A 674 42.57 6.25 1.22
CA GLU A 674 43.09 4.89 0.96
C GLU A 674 43.77 4.20 2.17
N SER A 675 43.57 4.64 3.42
CA SER A 675 44.55 4.28 4.47
C SER A 675 44.07 3.81 5.85
N LYS A 676 42.90 3.18 6.06
CA LYS A 676 42.60 2.55 7.37
C LYS A 676 41.84 1.22 7.32
N GLU A 677 42.33 0.25 8.11
CA GLU A 677 41.76 -1.07 8.42
C GLU A 677 40.28 -1.00 8.84
N VAL A 678 39.54 -2.04 8.45
CA VAL A 678 38.07 -2.08 8.35
C VAL A 678 37.44 -2.60 9.63
N ASN A 679 36.67 -1.74 10.31
CA ASN A 679 35.80 -2.12 11.44
C ASN A 679 34.36 -1.65 11.16
N PHE A 680 33.39 -2.55 11.35
CA PHE A 680 32.05 -2.51 10.72
C PHE A 680 30.95 -2.00 11.67
N SER A 681 30.81 -0.67 11.83
CA SER A 681 29.68 -0.11 12.62
C SER A 681 28.67 0.77 11.86
N ASP A 682 28.92 1.29 10.65
CA ASP A 682 28.02 2.29 10.03
C ASP A 682 27.73 2.12 8.53
N ILE A 683 26.69 1.37 8.13
CA ILE A 683 26.20 1.32 6.72
C ILE A 683 25.58 2.66 6.25
N ALA A 684 25.78 3.76 6.97
CA ALA A 684 25.50 5.12 6.50
C ALA A 684 26.75 5.89 6.04
N GLY A 685 27.96 5.37 6.23
CA GLY A 685 29.18 5.93 5.64
C GLY A 685 29.58 5.16 4.39
N HIS A 686 29.88 5.87 3.31
CA HIS A 686 30.73 5.57 2.12
C HIS A 686 31.11 4.16 1.59
N TRP A 687 30.85 3.02 2.22
CA TRP A 687 31.54 1.76 1.86
C TRP A 687 30.77 0.78 0.97
N ALA A 688 29.50 1.05 0.63
CA ALA A 688 28.76 0.19 -0.29
C ALA A 688 28.70 0.77 -1.73
N ALA A 689 28.90 2.08 -1.94
CA ALA A 689 28.65 2.71 -3.23
C ALA A 689 29.58 2.24 -4.37
N SER A 690 30.87 2.03 -4.10
CA SER A 690 31.84 1.51 -5.09
C SER A 690 31.53 0.07 -5.49
N GLU A 691 31.22 -0.79 -4.53
CA GLU A 691 30.87 -2.19 -4.74
C GLU A 691 29.48 -2.32 -5.42
N ILE A 692 28.50 -1.51 -5.02
CA ILE A 692 27.20 -1.40 -5.69
C ILE A 692 27.34 -0.86 -7.12
N ASN A 693 28.23 0.11 -7.37
CA ASN A 693 28.52 0.60 -8.72
C ASN A 693 29.21 -0.47 -9.57
N LYS A 694 30.16 -1.24 -9.02
CA LYS A 694 30.73 -2.41 -9.71
C LYS A 694 29.65 -3.46 -10.02
N ALA A 695 28.70 -3.66 -9.10
CA ALA A 695 27.58 -4.57 -9.31
C ALA A 695 26.61 -4.11 -10.41
N ALA A 696 26.30 -2.82 -10.46
CA ALA A 696 25.46 -2.20 -11.48
C ALA A 696 26.16 -2.17 -12.85
N GLN A 697 27.44 -1.78 -12.92
CA GLN A 697 28.24 -1.73 -14.16
C GLN A 697 28.49 -3.12 -14.77
N SER A 698 28.55 -4.16 -13.93
CA SER A 698 28.69 -5.56 -14.38
C SER A 698 27.33 -6.22 -14.72
N GLY A 699 26.22 -5.48 -14.64
CA GLY A 699 24.87 -5.96 -14.97
C GLY A 699 24.24 -6.91 -13.94
N PHE A 700 24.84 -7.05 -12.75
CA PHE A 700 24.39 -7.98 -11.70
C PHE A 700 23.08 -7.55 -11.03
N VAL A 701 22.84 -6.24 -10.93
CA VAL A 701 21.60 -5.65 -10.41
C VAL A 701 20.94 -4.84 -11.52
N ASN A 702 19.77 -5.27 -11.99
CA ASN A 702 18.91 -4.40 -12.80
C ASN A 702 18.01 -3.64 -11.83
N GLY A 703 18.11 -2.31 -11.82
CA GLY A 703 17.20 -1.46 -11.06
C GLY A 703 15.77 -1.56 -11.59
N TYR A 704 14.80 -1.21 -10.74
CA TYR A 704 13.43 -0.92 -11.17
C TYR A 704 13.42 0.16 -12.26
N LEU A 705 12.29 0.34 -12.95
CA LEU A 705 12.10 1.31 -14.04
C LEU A 705 12.54 2.77 -13.71
N ASP A 706 12.74 3.13 -12.44
CA ASP A 706 13.19 4.46 -11.98
C ASP A 706 14.72 4.62 -11.84
N GLY A 707 15.50 3.55 -12.03
CA GLY A 707 16.97 3.59 -12.02
C GLY A 707 17.64 3.71 -10.64
N THR A 708 16.91 3.65 -9.51
CA THR A 708 17.49 3.89 -8.18
C THR A 708 17.77 2.60 -7.37
N PHE A 709 19.00 2.43 -6.86
CA PHE A 709 19.36 1.33 -5.97
C PHE A 709 18.96 1.65 -4.52
N LYS A 710 18.08 0.83 -3.92
CA LYS A 710 17.60 0.99 -2.53
C LYS A 710 18.32 -0.03 -1.61
N PRO A 711 19.42 0.35 -0.91
CA PRO A 711 20.30 -0.57 -0.18
C PRO A 711 19.65 -1.26 1.02
N ASN A 712 18.74 -0.58 1.72
CA ASN A 712 18.10 -1.09 2.93
C ASN A 712 16.79 -1.84 2.66
N ALA A 713 16.37 -1.96 1.39
CA ALA A 713 15.18 -2.72 1.04
C ALA A 713 15.40 -4.22 1.30
N ILE A 714 14.38 -4.91 1.80
CA ILE A 714 14.39 -6.35 1.95
C ILE A 714 14.35 -7.00 0.56
N VAL A 715 15.11 -8.07 0.37
CA VAL A 715 15.18 -8.79 -0.91
C VAL A 715 14.17 -9.93 -0.91
N THR A 716 13.45 -10.11 -2.02
CA THR A 716 12.60 -11.29 -2.22
C THR A 716 13.44 -12.48 -2.69
N ARG A 717 12.94 -13.70 -2.51
CA ARG A 717 13.62 -14.91 -2.99
C ARG A 717 13.87 -14.86 -4.50
N ALA A 718 12.90 -14.39 -5.29
CA ALA A 718 13.08 -14.23 -6.74
C ALA A 718 14.17 -13.21 -7.08
N GLU A 719 14.22 -12.05 -6.40
CA GLU A 719 15.26 -11.05 -6.62
C GLU A 719 16.65 -11.59 -6.32
N LEU A 720 16.82 -12.32 -5.21
CA LEU A 720 18.12 -12.92 -4.86
C LEU A 720 18.55 -13.98 -5.89
N VAL A 721 17.63 -14.84 -6.33
CA VAL A 721 17.93 -15.86 -7.34
C VAL A 721 18.44 -15.23 -8.62
N VAL A 722 17.80 -14.16 -9.08
CA VAL A 722 18.24 -13.44 -10.28
C VAL A 722 19.64 -12.85 -10.09
N MET A 723 19.92 -12.22 -8.93
CA MET A 723 21.25 -11.69 -8.61
C MET A 723 22.32 -12.79 -8.57
N LEU A 724 22.00 -13.91 -7.93
CA LEU A 724 22.90 -15.06 -7.78
C LEU A 724 23.21 -15.74 -9.11
N MET A 725 22.20 -15.98 -9.95
CA MET A 725 22.41 -16.60 -11.27
C MET A 725 23.22 -15.70 -12.20
N LYS A 726 23.00 -14.38 -12.15
CA LYS A 726 23.82 -13.41 -12.87
C LYS A 726 25.28 -13.43 -12.41
N ALA A 727 25.52 -13.51 -11.09
CA ALA A 727 26.86 -13.62 -10.52
C ALA A 727 27.62 -14.88 -11.00
N LEU A 728 26.91 -15.96 -11.33
CA LEU A 728 27.49 -17.23 -11.74
C LEU A 728 27.77 -17.35 -13.26
N LYS A 729 27.32 -16.39 -14.10
CA LYS A 729 27.53 -16.34 -15.56
C LYS A 729 27.16 -17.64 -16.33
N SER A 730 26.04 -18.30 -16.04
CA SER A 730 25.65 -19.54 -16.76
C SER A 730 24.86 -19.29 -18.05
N GLN A 731 25.35 -19.81 -19.19
CA GLN A 731 24.61 -19.99 -20.45
C GLN A 731 24.15 -21.46 -20.63
N GLU A 732 22.93 -21.63 -21.19
CA GLU A 732 22.29 -22.83 -21.81
C GLU A 732 22.07 -24.09 -20.91
N GLU A 733 21.05 -24.96 -21.01
CA GLU A 733 19.78 -25.14 -21.73
C GLU A 733 18.85 -26.06 -20.87
N ALA A 734 17.57 -26.23 -21.23
CA ALA A 734 16.42 -26.51 -20.34
C ALA A 734 16.15 -27.96 -19.82
N ALA A 735 15.48 -28.05 -18.65
CA ALA A 735 14.51 -29.09 -18.24
C ALA A 735 13.43 -28.54 -17.27
N LYS A 736 12.16 -28.81 -17.57
CA LYS A 736 10.95 -28.26 -16.92
C LYS A 736 10.68 -28.81 -15.51
N LEU A 737 10.50 -27.90 -14.55
CA LEU A 737 9.60 -28.09 -13.40
C LEU A 737 8.39 -27.17 -13.60
N THR A 738 7.19 -27.72 -13.54
CA THR A 738 5.95 -26.92 -13.63
C THR A 738 5.69 -26.26 -12.28
N PHE A 739 5.91 -24.95 -12.22
CA PHE A 739 5.57 -24.12 -11.07
C PHE A 739 4.05 -23.88 -11.04
N THR A 740 3.42 -24.08 -9.90
CA THR A 740 1.97 -24.00 -9.71
C THR A 740 1.41 -22.57 -9.77
N ASP A 741 2.25 -21.52 -9.81
CA ASP A 741 1.79 -20.12 -9.87
C ASP A 741 2.68 -19.25 -10.79
N SER A 742 2.67 -19.57 -12.08
CA SER A 742 3.40 -18.85 -13.12
C SER A 742 2.94 -17.38 -13.32
N ALA A 743 1.79 -17.00 -12.76
CA ALA A 743 1.22 -15.65 -12.85
C ALA A 743 1.90 -14.63 -11.91
N LYS A 744 2.55 -15.09 -10.82
CA LYS A 744 3.25 -14.23 -9.86
C LYS A 744 4.72 -13.98 -10.22
N ILE A 745 5.31 -14.80 -11.08
CA ILE A 745 6.69 -14.62 -11.55
C ILE A 745 6.65 -13.73 -12.79
N GLY A 746 7.02 -12.45 -12.64
CA GLY A 746 7.20 -11.55 -13.79
C GLY A 746 8.15 -12.16 -14.83
N THR A 747 7.89 -11.91 -16.12
CA THR A 747 8.66 -12.50 -17.23
C THR A 747 10.17 -12.23 -17.15
N TRP A 748 10.58 -11.20 -16.42
CA TRP A 748 11.97 -10.82 -16.19
C TRP A 748 12.78 -11.79 -15.30
N SER A 749 12.13 -12.62 -14.47
CA SER A 749 12.80 -13.51 -13.51
C SER A 749 12.62 -15.01 -13.78
N GLN A 750 11.68 -15.39 -14.64
CA GLN A 750 11.33 -16.80 -14.93
C GLN A 750 12.54 -17.66 -15.33
N LYS A 751 13.35 -17.19 -16.27
CA LYS A 751 14.52 -17.95 -16.78
C LYS A 751 15.60 -18.19 -15.73
N ALA A 752 15.87 -17.21 -14.87
CA ALA A 752 16.87 -17.35 -13.81
C ALA A 752 16.41 -18.33 -12.73
N ILE A 753 15.11 -18.30 -12.40
CA ILE A 753 14.51 -19.21 -11.41
C ILE A 753 14.51 -20.65 -11.93
N GLU A 754 14.15 -20.87 -13.20
CA GLU A 754 14.24 -22.20 -13.84
C GLU A 754 15.66 -22.80 -13.75
N GLN A 755 16.68 -22.00 -14.03
CA GLN A 755 18.08 -22.44 -13.96
C GLN A 755 18.53 -22.75 -12.53
N ALA A 756 18.15 -21.94 -11.55
CA ALA A 756 18.50 -22.16 -10.15
C ALA A 756 17.88 -23.44 -9.59
N VAL A 757 16.67 -23.78 -10.03
CA VAL A 757 15.98 -25.02 -9.67
C VAL A 757 16.66 -26.23 -10.29
N GLN A 758 17.02 -26.18 -11.59
CA GLN A 758 17.79 -27.26 -12.24
C GLN A 758 19.14 -27.51 -11.57
N ALA A 759 19.79 -26.45 -11.09
CA ALA A 759 21.05 -26.52 -10.36
C ALA A 759 20.91 -26.98 -8.89
N GLY A 760 19.69 -27.25 -8.41
CA GLY A 760 19.42 -27.67 -7.02
C GLY A 760 19.69 -26.58 -5.97
N ILE A 761 19.85 -25.33 -6.41
CA ILE A 761 20.11 -24.15 -5.56
C ILE A 761 18.87 -23.83 -4.75
N VAL A 762 17.70 -23.89 -5.41
CA VAL A 762 16.38 -23.67 -4.83
C VAL A 762 15.64 -25.00 -4.77
N ASN A 763 15.15 -25.35 -3.59
CA ASN A 763 14.15 -26.40 -3.41
C ASN A 763 12.83 -25.72 -3.05
N GLY A 764 11.71 -26.24 -3.57
CA GLY A 764 10.40 -25.82 -3.07
C GLY A 764 10.21 -26.19 -1.60
N TYR A 765 9.13 -25.69 -1.00
CA TYR A 765 8.61 -26.17 0.28
C TYR A 765 8.34 -27.70 0.22
N SER A 766 8.05 -28.34 1.36
CA SER A 766 7.78 -29.79 1.41
C SER A 766 6.61 -30.25 0.52
N ASP A 767 5.75 -29.32 0.11
CA ASP A 767 4.65 -29.52 -0.83
C ASP A 767 5.06 -29.30 -2.31
N GLY A 768 6.32 -28.99 -2.58
CA GLY A 768 6.88 -28.71 -3.90
C GLY A 768 6.68 -27.27 -4.41
N SER A 769 6.07 -26.37 -3.63
CA SER A 769 5.80 -25.00 -4.05
C SER A 769 7.02 -24.07 -3.90
N PHE A 770 7.15 -23.03 -4.74
CA PHE A 770 8.14 -21.97 -4.58
C PHE A 770 7.40 -20.63 -4.49
N HIS A 771 7.61 -19.86 -3.42
CA HIS A 771 7.00 -18.53 -3.24
C HIS A 771 8.02 -17.45 -3.64
N PRO A 772 7.97 -16.93 -4.89
CA PRO A 772 8.96 -16.00 -5.43
C PRO A 772 9.00 -14.65 -4.72
N ASP A 773 7.84 -14.16 -4.27
CA ASP A 773 7.68 -12.84 -3.66
C ASP A 773 7.97 -12.83 -2.16
N ALA A 774 8.20 -14.00 -1.56
CA ALA A 774 8.52 -14.10 -0.14
C ALA A 774 9.86 -13.42 0.16
N GLU A 775 9.90 -12.61 1.20
CA GLU A 775 11.13 -12.00 1.73
C GLU A 775 12.09 -13.08 2.22
N ILE A 776 13.33 -13.04 1.72
CA ILE A 776 14.31 -14.05 2.07
C ILE A 776 14.97 -13.75 3.42
N THR A 777 15.12 -14.79 4.24
CA THR A 777 15.87 -14.67 5.49
C THR A 777 17.37 -14.74 5.22
N ARG A 778 18.18 -14.17 6.11
CA ARG A 778 19.64 -14.23 5.96
C ARG A 778 20.13 -15.69 5.96
N THR A 779 19.50 -16.57 6.74
CA THR A 779 19.80 -18.00 6.79
C THR A 779 19.52 -18.69 5.45
N GLU A 780 18.38 -18.41 4.83
CA GLU A 780 18.05 -18.94 3.52
C GLU A 780 19.03 -18.44 2.44
N MET A 781 19.40 -17.16 2.46
CA MET A 781 20.40 -16.58 1.55
C MET A 781 21.75 -17.32 1.65
N ALA A 782 22.23 -17.58 2.87
CA ALA A 782 23.48 -18.30 3.10
C ALA A 782 23.43 -19.73 2.53
N VAL A 783 22.33 -20.45 2.74
CA VAL A 783 22.18 -21.81 2.21
C VAL A 783 22.15 -21.83 0.68
N MET A 784 21.45 -20.87 0.05
CA MET A 784 21.40 -20.76 -1.42
C MET A 784 22.77 -20.47 -2.03
N ILE A 785 23.56 -19.58 -1.41
CA ILE A 785 24.93 -19.28 -1.87
C ILE A 785 25.86 -20.48 -1.72
N ALA A 786 25.80 -21.18 -0.58
CA ALA A 786 26.63 -22.36 -0.36
C ALA A 786 26.35 -23.48 -1.38
N LYS A 787 25.06 -23.71 -1.68
CA LYS A 787 24.62 -24.66 -2.72
C LYS A 787 25.11 -24.24 -4.11
N ALA A 788 24.99 -22.96 -4.45
CA ALA A 788 25.45 -22.43 -5.72
C ALA A 788 26.97 -22.56 -5.94
N LEU A 789 27.75 -22.58 -4.87
CA LEU A 789 29.19 -22.81 -4.92
C LEU A 789 29.58 -24.31 -4.89
N ALA A 790 28.61 -25.22 -4.83
CA ALA A 790 28.82 -26.68 -4.79
C ALA A 790 29.80 -27.13 -3.67
N LEU A 791 29.83 -26.41 -2.55
CA LEU A 791 30.79 -26.66 -1.47
C LEU A 791 30.36 -27.89 -0.66
N LYS A 792 31.26 -28.88 -0.51
CA LYS A 792 31.03 -30.05 0.35
C LYS A 792 31.20 -29.68 1.83
N VAL A 793 30.31 -30.20 2.66
CA VAL A 793 30.36 -30.01 4.11
C VAL A 793 31.44 -30.92 4.70
N GLU A 794 32.50 -30.33 5.25
CA GLU A 794 33.35 -31.02 6.22
C GLU A 794 33.01 -30.53 7.62
N THR A 795 32.73 -31.48 8.51
CA THR A 795 32.26 -31.25 9.87
C THR A 795 33.30 -30.56 10.75
N ASN A 796 32.81 -29.67 11.60
CA ASN A 796 33.43 -29.12 12.81
C ASN A 796 34.66 -28.24 12.64
N THR A 797 34.42 -26.92 12.59
CA THR A 797 35.34 -25.91 13.12
C THR A 797 34.53 -24.77 13.72
N VAL A 798 34.96 -24.29 14.89
CA VAL A 798 34.28 -23.28 15.71
C VAL A 798 34.27 -21.93 14.99
N THR A 799 33.11 -21.26 14.98
CA THR A 799 32.92 -20.00 14.25
C THR A 799 32.08 -18.98 15.02
N ASP A 800 32.62 -17.79 15.30
CA ASP A 800 31.87 -16.67 15.91
C ASP A 800 30.80 -16.01 15.00
N PHE A 801 29.61 -16.57 14.96
CA PHE A 801 28.35 -15.82 14.90
C PHE A 801 27.86 -15.71 16.36
N VAL A 802 27.43 -14.54 16.83
CA VAL A 802 27.20 -14.35 18.28
C VAL A 802 25.92 -15.06 18.77
N ASP A 803 25.14 -15.69 17.89
CA ASP A 803 24.06 -16.61 18.31
C ASP A 803 23.80 -17.77 17.32
N ASP A 804 24.66 -18.78 17.33
CA ASP A 804 24.45 -20.03 16.56
C ASP A 804 23.26 -20.85 17.09
N ALA A 805 22.74 -20.57 18.30
CA ALA A 805 21.63 -21.31 18.88
C ALA A 805 20.33 -21.13 18.09
N ASP A 806 20.15 -19.95 17.51
CA ASP A 806 18.96 -19.61 16.74
C ASP A 806 19.01 -20.18 15.31
N ILE A 807 20.19 -20.49 14.75
CA ILE A 807 20.29 -21.04 13.40
C ILE A 807 19.70 -22.46 13.37
N PRO A 808 18.74 -22.75 12.46
CA PRO A 808 18.18 -24.08 12.33
C PRO A 808 19.25 -25.12 12.06
N SER A 809 19.16 -26.28 12.72
CA SER A 809 20.16 -27.36 12.63
C SER A 809 20.50 -27.77 11.20
N TRP A 810 19.53 -27.72 10.29
CA TRP A 810 19.70 -28.05 8.88
C TRP A 810 20.54 -27.03 8.07
N ALA A 811 20.70 -25.79 8.55
CA ALA A 811 21.40 -24.71 7.85
C ALA A 811 22.81 -24.42 8.40
N LYS A 812 23.12 -24.90 9.62
CA LYS A 812 24.37 -24.58 10.34
C LYS A 812 25.63 -24.92 9.53
N ALA A 813 25.64 -26.07 8.87
CA ALA A 813 26.79 -26.52 8.10
C ALA A 813 27.17 -25.58 6.94
N GLN A 814 26.17 -25.08 6.20
CA GLN A 814 26.37 -24.20 5.05
C GLN A 814 26.81 -22.80 5.48
N VAL A 815 26.25 -22.30 6.58
CA VAL A 815 26.62 -21.01 7.17
C VAL A 815 28.09 -21.02 7.64
N ALA A 816 28.53 -22.11 8.27
CA ALA A 816 29.90 -22.27 8.74
C ALA A 816 30.93 -22.23 7.59
N VAL A 817 30.66 -22.91 6.48
CA VAL A 817 31.56 -22.94 5.31
C VAL A 817 31.76 -21.55 4.70
N LEU A 818 30.67 -20.79 4.51
CA LEU A 818 30.75 -19.45 3.94
C LEU A 818 31.52 -18.47 4.82
N LYS A 819 31.49 -18.68 6.15
CA LYS A 819 32.32 -17.93 7.07
C LYS A 819 33.80 -18.28 6.96
N ASN A 820 34.15 -19.57 6.85
CA ASN A 820 35.53 -19.99 6.64
C ASN A 820 36.13 -19.41 5.35
N LEU A 821 35.29 -19.18 4.32
CA LEU A 821 35.68 -18.52 3.08
C LEU A 821 35.76 -16.98 3.19
N GLY A 822 35.48 -16.39 4.35
CA GLY A 822 35.48 -14.94 4.56
C GLY A 822 34.36 -14.20 3.81
N LEU A 823 33.35 -14.92 3.30
CA LEU A 823 32.25 -14.35 2.54
C LEU A 823 31.21 -13.67 3.44
N MET A 824 31.08 -14.12 4.69
CA MET A 824 30.13 -13.59 5.66
C MET A 824 30.80 -13.27 7.01
N SER A 825 30.42 -12.14 7.60
CA SER A 825 30.71 -11.73 8.98
C SER A 825 29.51 -10.95 9.53
N GLY A 826 29.24 -11.06 10.83
CA GLY A 826 28.12 -10.35 11.48
C GLY A 826 28.24 -8.82 11.46
N LYS A 827 27.11 -8.12 11.65
CA LYS A 827 27.02 -6.66 11.77
C LYS A 827 26.16 -6.29 12.99
N GLY A 828 26.54 -5.26 13.76
CA GLY A 828 25.70 -4.72 14.85
C GLY A 828 25.58 -5.66 16.05
N SER A 829 24.38 -5.91 16.59
CA SER A 829 24.16 -6.83 17.72
C SER A 829 24.60 -8.29 17.48
N ASN A 830 25.17 -8.57 16.30
CA ASN A 830 25.90 -9.78 15.92
C ASN A 830 25.12 -11.10 16.00
N LYS A 831 23.78 -11.04 16.09
CA LYS A 831 22.91 -12.22 16.06
C LYS A 831 22.38 -12.46 14.65
N PHE A 832 22.40 -13.71 14.22
CA PHE A 832 21.85 -14.15 12.95
C PHE A 832 20.66 -15.05 13.24
N ALA A 833 19.49 -14.44 13.44
CA ALA A 833 18.28 -15.19 13.76
C ALA A 833 17.66 -15.77 12.47
N PRO A 834 17.02 -16.95 12.52
CA PRO A 834 16.39 -17.59 11.36
C PRO A 834 15.36 -16.71 10.67
N ASN A 835 14.74 -15.80 11.42
CA ASN A 835 13.66 -14.92 10.94
C ASN A 835 14.16 -13.56 10.44
N ASP A 836 15.44 -13.24 10.63
CA ASP A 836 16.00 -11.97 10.19
C ASP A 836 16.02 -11.87 8.66
N LYS A 837 15.51 -10.76 8.14
CA LYS A 837 15.43 -10.53 6.69
C LYS A 837 16.73 -9.97 6.13
N ALA A 838 17.08 -10.43 4.93
CA ALA A 838 18.26 -9.95 4.22
C ALA A 838 17.96 -8.63 3.50
N THR A 839 18.83 -7.64 3.69
CA THR A 839 18.79 -6.39 2.93
C THR A 839 19.51 -6.52 1.60
N ARG A 840 19.16 -5.65 0.65
CA ARG A 840 19.76 -5.63 -0.69
C ARG A 840 21.24 -5.32 -0.67
N ALA A 841 21.70 -4.45 0.22
CA ALA A 841 23.11 -4.17 0.42
C ALA A 841 23.87 -5.40 0.95
N GLU A 842 23.30 -6.14 1.91
CA GLU A 842 23.91 -7.37 2.42
C GLU A 842 24.05 -8.43 1.32
N ALA A 843 22.98 -8.67 0.55
CA ALA A 843 22.99 -9.62 -0.56
C ALA A 843 24.05 -9.27 -1.62
N VAL A 844 24.09 -8.01 -2.07
CA VAL A 844 25.04 -7.55 -3.10
C VAL A 844 26.48 -7.63 -2.60
N ALA A 845 26.75 -7.20 -1.37
CA ALA A 845 28.09 -7.25 -0.80
C ALA A 845 28.65 -8.68 -0.70
N ILE A 846 27.81 -9.64 -0.29
CA ILE A 846 28.22 -11.06 -0.20
C ILE A 846 28.46 -11.65 -1.59
N LEU A 847 27.60 -11.36 -2.57
CA LEU A 847 27.77 -11.84 -3.95
C LEU A 847 29.03 -11.28 -4.63
N LEU A 848 29.38 -10.02 -4.37
CA LEU A 848 30.61 -9.43 -4.90
C LEU A 848 31.86 -10.06 -4.28
N LYS A 849 31.87 -10.28 -2.96
CA LYS A 849 32.92 -11.04 -2.29
C LYS A 849 33.02 -12.46 -2.86
N MET A 850 31.91 -13.09 -3.16
CA MET A 850 31.87 -14.42 -3.78
C MET A 850 32.54 -14.41 -5.17
N ILE A 851 32.24 -13.40 -5.99
CA ILE A 851 32.86 -13.24 -7.32
C ILE A 851 34.37 -12.98 -7.18
N ASP A 852 34.78 -12.12 -6.25
CA ASP A 852 36.19 -11.82 -5.99
C ASP A 852 36.98 -13.03 -5.44
N GLN A 853 36.33 -13.89 -4.64
CA GLN A 853 36.93 -15.16 -4.22
C GLN A 853 37.05 -16.14 -5.39
N LYS A 854 36.04 -16.22 -6.25
CA LYS A 854 36.08 -17.06 -7.47
C LYS A 854 37.19 -16.63 -8.43
N SER A 855 37.37 -15.33 -8.65
CA SER A 855 38.43 -14.81 -9.54
C SER A 855 39.84 -15.08 -9.00
N LYS A 856 40.00 -15.20 -7.67
CA LYS A 856 41.28 -15.53 -7.02
C LYS A 856 41.59 -17.03 -7.02
N GLN A 857 40.59 -17.90 -7.15
CA GLN A 857 40.76 -19.36 -7.11
C GLN A 857 41.04 -20.00 -8.48
N GLY A 858 40.93 -19.25 -9.59
CA GLY A 858 41.21 -19.71 -10.95
C GLY A 858 39.98 -20.19 -11.69
#